data_AF-A0A9B0TVH4-F1
#
_entry.id   AF-A0A9B0TVH4-F1
#
_cell.length_a   1.000
_cell.length_b   1.000
_cell.length_c   1.000
_cell.angle_alpha   90.00
_cell.angle_beta   90.00
_cell.angle_gamma   90.00
#
_symmetry.space_group_name_H-M   'P 1'
#
loop_
_entity.id
_entity.type
_entity.pdbx_description
1 polymer ?
#
loop_
_entity_poly.entity_id
_entity_poly.type
_entity_poly.pdbx_seq_one_letter_code
_entity_poly.pdbx_strand_id
1 'polypeptide(L)'
;MYSLCSSSCCPIITLIHGISCLFGFTLGSSEVFIIPGLQKEEEVTVKKRSLNVLKALKKLDVDTDKVPVIALLCSGGGLRAHIACVGVLSEMKRHSLLDAVTYLAGVSGSTWALSSFYANNGNMETIEAELKYRFDQKEWDLGKSLEKTIQAARLESYSLTDFWAYMVVSKQTRELQDSCLSSLAKDVEEGTLPYPIFAAIDDDLKTAWQKKKTQKTWFEFTPHHAGYPALGAYVPTNLFGSKFEKGKLVRSEPERDLSFLKGLWGSALARIEDIRALILAQLLSLKEKLKPKYLSESTAEGVGVMESLLELVVAHIKDYSASHVQEKLQALQRELDAESRDKDGGGKHTWLSEMVQNWGKISEEERGQFIEYLVHCFSRQGWWTSNSDTRVFLDLFKDFVNFLNKTGICWWKWEWGTTHNFLYKHGDIRDKVMNGREVLHLIDAGLAINTSYPLVLPPIREADLILSFDFSAGDPFETIRATADYCRRHDIPFPPVKEADLQEWSRSPSDCYIFKGETGPVVMHFPLFNTEACGDDIQSWIDSYGTIKLADSYTQEVVTQLLELSKKNVSHNKDIILREMRNLAREPRKFVVVSKKKLLEDMVEEHMEVSRAVGIKITNNTDVTFKDPLFYCHSDHTQAPPAMLPPKSTISCSFVKKTSSAFQGNVGLLVYQGPEVHLALLFSTPFNYALHTIEFALAVLTGPITSDQLERVFNNIIQEKESPEMKVVKCALRVPQQTLDLEHDSLTIRAIVSNVQMAKMNVVVEAKAT
;
A
#
# COMPACT_ATOMS: atom_id res chain seq x y z
N MET A 1 39.06 -31.43 -34.53
CA MET A 1 39.97 -30.54 -35.29
C MET A 1 39.24 -29.21 -35.44
N TYR A 2 39.34 -28.31 -34.46
CA TYR A 2 40.38 -27.28 -34.27
C TYR A 2 40.42 -26.23 -35.40
N SER A 3 39.97 -25.00 -35.09
CA SER A 3 40.72 -23.73 -35.17
C SER A 3 39.69 -22.58 -35.04
N LEU A 4 39.55 -21.88 -33.91
CA LEU A 4 40.40 -20.76 -33.44
C LEU A 4 40.81 -19.79 -34.55
N CYS A 5 40.20 -18.60 -34.52
CA CYS A 5 40.91 -17.35 -34.83
C CYS A 5 40.29 -16.21 -34.03
N SER A 6 40.84 -16.00 -32.84
CA SER A 6 40.88 -14.74 -32.12
C SER A 6 41.80 -13.75 -32.83
N SER A 7 41.45 -12.45 -32.85
CA SER A 7 42.33 -11.30 -32.52
C SER A 7 41.62 -10.00 -32.94
N SER A 8 41.06 -9.22 -32.02
CA SER A 8 41.71 -8.09 -31.32
C SER A 8 41.73 -6.80 -32.14
N CYS A 9 40.84 -5.83 -31.81
CA CYS A 9 41.21 -4.41 -31.62
C CYS A 9 40.02 -3.51 -31.19
N CYS A 10 40.19 -2.91 -30.00
CA CYS A 10 39.74 -1.59 -29.51
C CYS A 10 38.34 -1.39 -28.86
N PRO A 11 38.31 -1.00 -27.56
CA PRO A 11 37.11 -0.59 -26.83
C PRO A 11 36.94 0.95 -26.85
N ILE A 12 36.26 1.51 -27.86
CA ILE A 12 35.90 2.95 -27.90
C ILE A 12 34.45 3.14 -28.41
N ILE A 13 33.51 2.23 -28.12
CA ILE A 13 32.08 2.42 -28.43
C ILE A 13 31.17 2.08 -27.24
N THR A 14 31.63 2.42 -26.03
CA THR A 14 30.78 2.40 -24.81
C THR A 14 30.83 3.74 -24.06
N LEU A 15 31.03 4.83 -24.81
CA LEU A 15 31.08 6.19 -24.25
C LEU A 15 30.20 7.20 -25.00
N ILE A 16 29.21 6.74 -25.78
CA ILE A 16 28.26 7.62 -26.51
C ILE A 16 26.78 7.40 -26.10
N HIS A 17 26.47 6.41 -25.25
CA HIS A 17 25.13 6.32 -24.61
C HIS A 17 25.07 6.92 -23.19
N GLY A 18 26.14 7.60 -22.75
CA GLY A 18 26.26 8.21 -21.42
C GLY A 18 26.28 9.75 -21.39
N ILE A 19 26.04 10.45 -22.50
CA ILE A 19 26.15 11.93 -22.59
C ILE A 19 24.91 12.55 -23.27
N SER A 20 23.71 12.04 -22.99
CA SER A 20 22.45 12.78 -23.24
C SER A 20 21.72 13.18 -21.95
N CYS A 21 22.30 12.93 -20.77
CA CYS A 21 21.70 13.29 -19.48
C CYS A 21 22.22 14.60 -18.86
N LEU A 22 23.00 15.42 -19.58
CA LEU A 22 23.68 16.56 -18.96
C LEU A 22 23.29 17.96 -19.44
N PHE A 23 22.37 18.13 -20.38
CA PHE A 23 21.83 19.46 -20.69
C PHE A 23 20.35 19.41 -21.08
N GLY A 24 19.49 19.82 -20.15
CA GLY A 24 18.05 19.96 -20.34
C GLY A 24 17.38 20.69 -19.18
N PHE A 25 17.58 22.02 -19.15
CA PHE A 25 16.76 23.08 -18.53
C PHE A 25 15.94 22.81 -17.26
N THR A 26 16.26 23.59 -16.23
CA THR A 26 15.42 23.91 -15.08
C THR A 26 14.12 24.64 -15.48
N LEU A 27 12.97 24.05 -15.17
CA LEU A 27 11.75 24.75 -14.80
C LEU A 27 10.95 23.87 -13.84
N GLY A 28 10.67 24.40 -12.64
CA GLY A 28 10.08 23.63 -11.55
C GLY A 28 8.70 23.08 -11.87
N SER A 29 8.59 21.75 -11.92
CA SER A 29 7.36 21.02 -11.67
C SER A 29 7.63 20.07 -10.51
N SER A 30 6.75 20.01 -9.51
CA SER A 30 6.79 18.94 -8.52
C SER A 30 6.73 17.59 -9.26
N GLU A 31 7.72 16.72 -9.05
CA GLU A 31 7.78 15.38 -9.65
C GLU A 31 6.73 14.42 -9.04
N VAL A 32 6.11 14.86 -7.94
CA VAL A 32 4.93 14.27 -7.35
C VAL A 32 3.69 15.02 -7.84
N PHE A 33 2.72 14.28 -8.35
CA PHE A 33 1.46 14.81 -8.85
C PHE A 33 0.38 14.67 -7.77
N ILE A 34 -0.22 15.80 -7.38
CA ILE A 34 -1.43 15.84 -6.56
C ILE A 34 -2.58 16.29 -7.46
N ILE A 35 -3.21 15.33 -8.14
CA ILE A 35 -4.25 15.59 -9.13
C ILE A 35 -5.53 14.88 -8.68
N PRO A 36 -6.61 15.61 -8.39
CA PRO A 36 -7.91 15.01 -8.15
C PRO A 36 -8.45 14.46 -9.48
N GLY A 37 -8.33 13.15 -9.67
CA GLY A 37 -8.95 12.44 -10.78
C GLY A 37 -8.00 11.53 -11.56
N LEU A 38 -8.34 11.28 -12.84
CA LEU A 38 -7.53 10.46 -13.73
C LEU A 38 -6.30 11.23 -14.18
N GLN A 39 -5.20 10.50 -14.34
CA GLN A 39 -3.97 11.06 -14.88
C GLN A 39 -4.15 11.33 -16.37
N LYS A 40 -3.51 12.40 -16.87
CA LYS A 40 -3.65 12.85 -18.26
C LYS A 40 -3.31 11.74 -19.27
N GLU A 41 -2.29 10.96 -18.96
CA GLU A 41 -1.80 9.84 -19.76
C GLU A 41 -2.85 8.72 -19.83
N GLU A 42 -3.54 8.44 -18.71
CA GLU A 42 -4.68 7.51 -18.70
C GLU A 42 -5.83 8.06 -19.56
N GLU A 43 -6.22 9.33 -19.38
CA GLU A 43 -7.31 9.94 -20.15
C GLU A 43 -7.05 9.88 -21.67
N VAL A 44 -5.82 10.22 -22.09
CA VAL A 44 -5.42 10.20 -23.51
C VAL A 44 -5.43 8.78 -24.06
N THR A 45 -4.83 7.84 -23.34
CA THR A 45 -4.74 6.44 -23.79
C THR A 45 -6.12 5.78 -23.82
N VAL A 46 -6.95 5.97 -22.80
CA VAL A 46 -8.32 5.43 -22.75
C VAL A 46 -9.19 6.04 -23.85
N LYS A 47 -9.00 7.32 -24.18
CA LYS A 47 -9.68 7.96 -25.32
C LYS A 47 -9.25 7.38 -26.67
N LYS A 48 -7.97 7.05 -26.87
CA LYS A 48 -7.53 6.32 -28.08
C LYS A 48 -8.09 4.90 -28.10
N ARG A 49 -8.06 4.20 -26.95
CA ARG A 49 -8.60 2.85 -26.78
C ARG A 49 -10.08 2.79 -27.11
N SER A 50 -10.89 3.78 -26.71
CA SER A 50 -12.33 3.79 -26.97
C SER A 50 -12.66 3.70 -28.47
N LEU A 51 -11.82 4.28 -29.35
CA LEU A 51 -11.96 4.15 -30.81
C LEU A 51 -11.72 2.71 -31.29
N ASN A 52 -10.78 2.00 -30.67
CA ASN A 52 -10.50 0.60 -30.98
C ASN A 52 -11.58 -0.33 -30.40
N VAL A 53 -12.08 -0.04 -29.19
CA VAL A 53 -13.22 -0.73 -28.59
C VAL A 53 -14.47 -0.58 -29.46
N LEU A 54 -14.75 0.62 -29.98
CA LEU A 54 -15.86 0.82 -30.92
C LEU A 54 -15.75 -0.06 -32.16
N LYS A 55 -14.55 -0.15 -32.75
CA LYS A 55 -14.30 -1.05 -33.89
C LYS A 55 -14.49 -2.51 -33.51
N ALA A 56 -14.04 -2.92 -32.32
CA ALA A 56 -14.19 -4.28 -31.82
C ALA A 56 -15.66 -4.64 -31.58
N LEU A 57 -16.42 -3.77 -30.93
CA LEU A 57 -17.86 -3.94 -30.70
C LEU A 57 -18.64 -4.09 -32.02
N LYS A 58 -18.31 -3.28 -33.03
CA LYS A 58 -18.91 -3.43 -34.37
C LYS A 58 -18.59 -4.77 -35.02
N LYS A 59 -17.37 -5.29 -34.87
CA LYS A 59 -16.98 -6.63 -35.35
C LYS A 59 -17.68 -7.77 -34.60
N LEU A 60 -18.16 -7.50 -33.38
CA LEU A 60 -18.89 -8.44 -32.53
C LEU A 60 -20.42 -8.33 -32.69
N ASP A 61 -20.89 -7.62 -33.73
CA ASP A 61 -22.32 -7.33 -33.96
C ASP A 61 -22.98 -6.65 -32.75
N VAL A 62 -22.28 -5.67 -32.17
CA VAL A 62 -22.79 -4.76 -31.14
C VAL A 62 -22.87 -3.36 -31.76
N ASP A 63 -24.08 -2.97 -32.16
CA ASP A 63 -24.34 -1.65 -32.73
C ASP A 63 -24.42 -0.58 -31.64
N THR A 64 -23.50 0.39 -31.67
CA THR A 64 -23.47 1.51 -30.72
C THR A 64 -22.68 2.69 -31.26
N ASP A 65 -23.15 3.89 -30.92
CA ASP A 65 -22.39 5.15 -31.08
C ASP A 65 -21.72 5.57 -29.77
N LYS A 66 -22.19 5.08 -28.61
CA LYS A 66 -21.61 5.34 -27.30
C LYS A 66 -20.85 4.09 -26.82
N VAL A 67 -19.54 4.23 -26.70
CA VAL A 67 -18.66 3.12 -26.30
C VAL A 67 -18.82 2.84 -24.79
N PRO A 68 -19.33 1.67 -24.37
CA PRO A 68 -19.36 1.31 -22.96
C PRO A 68 -17.93 1.09 -22.43
N VAL A 69 -17.67 1.53 -21.21
CA VAL A 69 -16.41 1.24 -20.52
C VAL A 69 -16.49 -0.16 -19.93
N ILE A 70 -15.72 -1.09 -20.48
CA ILE A 70 -15.70 -2.49 -20.04
C ILE A 70 -14.40 -2.76 -19.30
N ALA A 71 -14.48 -3.27 -18.08
CA ALA A 71 -13.34 -3.66 -17.28
C ALA A 71 -13.29 -5.18 -17.08
N LEU A 72 -12.10 -5.77 -17.26
CA LEU A 72 -11.81 -7.16 -16.96
C LEU A 72 -10.98 -7.22 -15.69
N LEU A 73 -11.50 -7.88 -14.65
CA LEU A 73 -10.87 -8.02 -13.35
C LEU A 73 -10.52 -9.49 -13.11
N CYS A 74 -9.28 -9.73 -12.75
CA CYS A 74 -8.72 -11.06 -12.49
C CYS A 74 -8.26 -11.15 -11.03
N SER A 75 -8.87 -12.06 -10.26
CA SER A 75 -8.61 -12.20 -8.82
C SER A 75 -7.23 -12.79 -8.52
N GLY A 76 -6.82 -12.80 -7.25
CA GLY A 76 -5.57 -13.44 -6.83
C GLY A 76 -5.68 -14.95 -6.58
N GLY A 77 -4.53 -15.61 -6.40
CA GLY A 77 -4.47 -17.07 -6.18
C GLY A 77 -3.16 -17.73 -6.58
N GLY A 78 -2.03 -17.02 -6.51
CA GLY A 78 -0.71 -17.55 -6.86
C GLY A 78 -0.65 -18.16 -8.26
N LEU A 79 0.01 -19.31 -8.39
CA LEU A 79 0.22 -19.97 -9.69
C LEU A 79 -1.10 -20.42 -10.34
N ARG A 80 -2.11 -20.81 -9.56
CA ARG A 80 -3.46 -21.11 -10.09
C ARG A 80 -4.04 -19.90 -10.81
N ALA A 81 -4.05 -18.73 -10.16
CA ALA A 81 -4.56 -17.51 -10.76
C ALA A 81 -3.73 -17.08 -11.98
N HIS A 82 -2.40 -17.27 -11.95
CA HIS A 82 -1.56 -17.00 -13.11
C HIS A 82 -1.97 -17.82 -14.34
N ILE A 83 -2.07 -19.14 -14.19
CA ILE A 83 -2.44 -20.05 -15.29
C ILE A 83 -3.88 -19.79 -15.76
N ALA A 84 -4.83 -19.66 -14.83
CA ALA A 84 -6.22 -19.41 -15.16
C ALA A 84 -6.42 -18.05 -15.86
N CYS A 85 -5.71 -17.01 -15.41
CA CYS A 85 -5.76 -15.70 -16.06
C CYS A 85 -5.20 -15.75 -17.49
N VAL A 86 -4.12 -16.52 -17.75
CA VAL A 86 -3.61 -16.72 -19.11
C VAL A 86 -4.68 -17.38 -20.00
N GLY A 87 -5.37 -18.41 -19.49
CA GLY A 87 -6.44 -19.08 -20.25
C GLY A 87 -7.64 -18.17 -20.53
N VAL A 88 -8.07 -17.37 -19.54
CA VAL A 88 -9.11 -16.36 -19.73
C VAL A 88 -8.73 -15.35 -20.81
N LEU A 89 -7.53 -14.76 -20.73
CA LEU A 89 -7.06 -13.78 -21.71
C LEU A 89 -6.95 -14.37 -23.11
N SER A 90 -6.47 -15.61 -23.22
CA SER A 90 -6.35 -16.32 -24.49
C SER A 90 -7.70 -16.53 -25.14
N GLU A 91 -8.67 -17.04 -24.38
CA GLU A 91 -9.99 -17.32 -24.92
C GLU A 91 -10.77 -16.04 -25.25
N MET A 92 -10.62 -15.02 -24.42
CA MET A 92 -11.16 -13.69 -24.70
C MET A 92 -10.58 -13.11 -26.00
N LYS A 93 -9.27 -13.28 -26.25
CA LYS A 93 -8.61 -12.85 -27.48
C LYS A 93 -9.11 -13.65 -28.67
N ARG A 94 -9.19 -14.98 -28.55
CA ARG A 94 -9.71 -15.89 -29.59
C ARG A 94 -11.13 -15.52 -30.03
N HIS A 95 -11.95 -15.05 -29.09
CA HIS A 95 -13.31 -14.59 -29.36
C HIS A 95 -13.44 -13.11 -29.69
N SER A 96 -12.33 -12.37 -29.84
CA SER A 96 -12.30 -10.92 -30.07
C SER A 96 -12.96 -10.08 -28.97
N LEU A 97 -13.27 -10.69 -27.81
CA LEU A 97 -13.87 -10.01 -26.67
C LEU A 97 -12.86 -9.12 -25.94
N LEU A 98 -11.58 -9.53 -25.90
CA LEU A 98 -10.51 -8.75 -25.26
C LEU A 98 -10.30 -7.38 -25.93
N ASP A 99 -10.54 -7.29 -27.25
CA ASP A 99 -10.42 -6.03 -27.99
C ASP A 99 -11.53 -5.03 -27.63
N ALA A 100 -12.63 -5.49 -27.03
CA ALA A 100 -13.70 -4.64 -26.50
C ALA A 100 -13.46 -4.20 -25.04
N VAL A 101 -12.45 -4.74 -24.36
CA VAL A 101 -12.12 -4.37 -22.97
C VAL A 101 -11.36 -3.04 -22.94
N THR A 102 -11.80 -2.11 -22.09
CA THR A 102 -11.14 -0.82 -21.84
C THR A 102 -10.04 -0.95 -20.79
N TYR A 103 -10.36 -1.54 -19.64
CA TYR A 103 -9.44 -1.70 -18.50
C TYR A 103 -9.18 -3.18 -18.22
N LEU A 104 -7.91 -3.54 -18.01
CA LEU A 104 -7.52 -4.87 -17.55
C LEU A 104 -6.80 -4.73 -16.21
N ALA A 105 -7.41 -5.28 -15.16
CA ALA A 105 -6.93 -5.11 -13.80
C ALA A 105 -6.74 -6.46 -13.11
N GLY A 106 -5.70 -6.58 -12.29
CA GLY A 106 -5.39 -7.82 -11.58
C GLY A 106 -4.73 -7.61 -10.23
N VAL A 107 -4.85 -8.63 -9.36
CA VAL A 107 -4.17 -8.70 -8.06
C VAL A 107 -3.42 -10.03 -7.93
N SER A 108 -2.40 -10.09 -7.07
CA SER A 108 -1.63 -11.30 -6.78
C SER A 108 -1.20 -12.06 -8.05
N GLY A 109 -1.34 -13.38 -8.09
CA GLY A 109 -0.95 -14.23 -9.22
C GLY A 109 -1.47 -13.80 -10.61
N SER A 110 -2.61 -13.11 -10.70
CA SER A 110 -3.08 -12.55 -11.98
C SER A 110 -2.17 -11.44 -12.51
N THR A 111 -1.50 -10.68 -11.63
CA THR A 111 -0.49 -9.69 -12.05
C THR A 111 0.69 -10.33 -12.77
N TRP A 112 1.02 -11.58 -12.46
CA TRP A 112 2.06 -12.32 -13.17
C TRP A 112 1.66 -12.60 -14.61
N ALA A 113 0.38 -12.94 -14.83
CA ALA A 113 -0.18 -13.19 -16.16
C ALA A 113 -0.27 -11.89 -16.97
N LEU A 114 -0.76 -10.81 -16.36
CA LEU A 114 -0.78 -9.47 -16.97
C LEU A 114 0.64 -9.02 -17.35
N SER A 115 1.63 -9.22 -16.48
CA SER A 115 3.02 -8.85 -16.78
C SER A 115 3.55 -9.56 -18.04
N SER A 116 3.26 -10.86 -18.20
CA SER A 116 3.61 -11.62 -19.41
C SER A 116 2.78 -11.18 -20.62
N PHE A 117 1.50 -10.85 -20.42
CA PHE A 117 0.60 -10.33 -21.47
C PHE A 117 1.14 -9.05 -22.11
N TYR A 118 1.45 -8.05 -21.29
CA TYR A 118 1.92 -6.76 -21.81
C TYR A 118 3.35 -6.85 -22.35
N ALA A 119 4.26 -7.61 -21.73
CA ALA A 119 5.62 -7.75 -22.23
C ALA A 119 5.73 -8.50 -23.56
N ASN A 120 4.70 -9.27 -23.93
CA ASN A 120 4.59 -9.95 -25.22
C ASN A 120 3.59 -9.27 -26.16
N ASN A 121 3.27 -7.99 -25.94
CA ASN A 121 2.37 -7.21 -26.80
C ASN A 121 1.00 -7.88 -27.02
N GLY A 122 0.52 -8.63 -26.03
CA GLY A 122 -0.74 -9.35 -26.07
C GLY A 122 -0.77 -10.59 -26.97
N ASN A 123 0.39 -11.14 -27.37
CA ASN A 123 0.49 -12.38 -28.14
C ASN A 123 0.24 -13.61 -27.25
N MET A 124 -1.01 -14.05 -27.18
CA MET A 124 -1.44 -15.13 -26.31
C MET A 124 -0.91 -16.50 -26.73
N GLU A 125 -0.71 -16.73 -28.03
CA GLU A 125 -0.15 -17.97 -28.55
C GLU A 125 1.28 -18.19 -28.04
N THR A 126 2.12 -17.15 -28.10
CA THR A 126 3.49 -17.18 -27.55
C THR A 126 3.46 -17.38 -26.03
N ILE A 127 2.62 -16.63 -25.31
CA ILE A 127 2.54 -16.71 -23.83
C ILE A 127 2.14 -18.12 -23.37
N GLU A 128 1.14 -18.73 -24.01
CA GLU A 128 0.72 -20.10 -23.68
C GLU A 128 1.82 -21.12 -23.96
N ALA A 129 2.48 -21.01 -25.12
CA ALA A 129 3.55 -21.91 -25.51
C ALA A 129 4.72 -21.82 -24.53
N GLU A 130 5.13 -20.60 -24.16
CA GLU A 130 6.20 -20.37 -23.18
C GLU A 130 5.82 -20.84 -21.77
N LEU A 131 4.57 -20.65 -21.34
CA LEU A 131 4.09 -21.18 -20.07
C LEU A 131 4.19 -22.72 -20.05
N LYS A 132 3.67 -23.39 -21.07
CA LYS A 132 3.74 -24.86 -21.18
C LYS A 132 5.18 -25.36 -21.27
N TYR A 133 6.04 -24.66 -22.02
CA TYR A 133 7.45 -24.99 -22.18
C TYR A 133 8.21 -24.89 -20.84
N ARG A 134 8.06 -23.78 -20.11
CA ARG A 134 8.71 -23.57 -18.81
C ARG A 134 8.41 -24.69 -17.81
N PHE A 135 7.16 -25.15 -17.75
CA PHE A 135 6.74 -26.22 -16.83
C PHE A 135 7.10 -27.63 -17.31
N ASP A 136 7.31 -27.82 -18.61
CA ASP A 136 7.86 -29.06 -19.17
C ASP A 136 9.35 -29.22 -18.85
N GLN A 137 10.14 -28.17 -19.08
CA GLN A 137 11.59 -28.19 -18.82
C GLN A 137 11.91 -28.31 -17.32
N LYS A 138 11.04 -27.79 -16.45
CA LYS A 138 11.24 -27.75 -14.99
C LYS A 138 12.52 -27.02 -14.57
N GLU A 139 13.13 -26.26 -15.47
CA GLU A 139 14.29 -25.44 -15.19
C GLU A 139 13.89 -24.16 -14.47
N TRP A 140 14.81 -23.65 -13.66
CA TRP A 140 14.76 -22.35 -13.02
C TRP A 140 16.18 -21.87 -12.87
N ASP A 141 16.47 -20.67 -13.38
CA ASP A 141 17.81 -20.09 -13.30
C ASP A 141 18.08 -19.58 -11.88
N LEU A 142 18.47 -20.50 -11.01
CA LEU A 142 18.87 -20.22 -9.64
C LEU A 142 20.08 -19.27 -9.59
N GLY A 143 21.00 -19.37 -10.56
CA GLY A 143 22.20 -18.54 -10.60
C GLY A 143 21.86 -17.07 -10.79
N LYS A 144 21.11 -16.75 -11.85
CA LYS A 144 20.64 -15.38 -12.13
C LYS A 144 19.67 -14.87 -11.05
N SER A 145 18.80 -15.74 -10.53
CA SER A 145 17.90 -15.41 -9.42
C SER A 145 18.65 -14.97 -8.17
N LEU A 146 19.68 -15.74 -7.78
CA LEU A 146 20.53 -15.41 -6.65
C LEU A 146 21.30 -14.12 -6.90
N GLU A 147 21.87 -13.94 -8.09
CA GLU A 147 22.59 -12.73 -8.47
C GLU A 147 21.69 -11.48 -8.31
N LYS A 148 20.47 -11.51 -8.84
CA LYS A 148 19.51 -10.39 -8.70
C LYS A 148 19.13 -10.13 -7.24
N THR A 149 18.96 -11.19 -6.45
CA THR A 149 18.66 -11.06 -5.02
C THR A 149 19.81 -10.39 -4.26
N ILE A 150 21.05 -10.79 -4.56
CA ILE A 150 22.26 -10.20 -3.98
C ILE A 150 22.41 -8.73 -4.39
N GLN A 151 22.16 -8.41 -5.67
CA GLN A 151 22.17 -7.02 -6.15
C GLN A 151 21.10 -6.17 -5.43
N ALA A 152 19.89 -6.70 -5.26
CA ALA A 152 18.82 -6.02 -4.52
C ALA A 152 19.19 -5.77 -3.06
N ALA A 153 19.95 -6.68 -2.41
CA ALA A 153 20.42 -6.51 -1.04
C ALA A 153 21.37 -5.31 -0.84
N ARG A 154 21.85 -4.68 -1.90
CA ARG A 154 22.61 -3.43 -1.82
C ARG A 154 21.72 -2.21 -1.58
N LEU A 155 20.42 -2.30 -1.87
CA LEU A 155 19.47 -1.21 -1.68
C LEU A 155 19.19 -0.99 -0.18
N GLU A 156 18.97 0.28 0.20
CA GLU A 156 18.49 0.64 1.54
C GLU A 156 17.06 0.13 1.77
N SER A 157 16.25 0.07 0.72
CA SER A 157 14.86 -0.38 0.75
C SER A 157 14.69 -1.90 0.61
N TYR A 158 15.75 -2.69 0.80
CA TYR A 158 15.65 -4.14 0.71
C TYR A 158 14.69 -4.68 1.77
N SER A 159 13.82 -5.60 1.37
CA SER A 159 12.81 -6.24 2.23
C SER A 159 12.63 -7.72 1.88
N LEU A 160 11.75 -8.43 2.58
CA LEU A 160 11.37 -9.80 2.21
C LEU A 160 10.80 -9.90 0.80
N THR A 161 10.23 -8.82 0.25
CA THR A 161 9.71 -8.80 -1.12
C THR A 161 10.80 -9.06 -2.15
N ASP A 162 12.02 -8.56 -1.93
CA ASP A 162 13.15 -8.76 -2.84
C ASP A 162 13.56 -10.23 -2.89
N PHE A 163 13.74 -10.86 -1.73
CA PHE A 163 13.97 -12.29 -1.62
C PHE A 163 12.81 -13.07 -2.28
N TRP A 164 11.58 -12.72 -1.94
CA TRP A 164 10.39 -13.40 -2.43
C TRP A 164 10.28 -13.33 -3.95
N ALA A 165 10.48 -12.16 -4.54
CA ALA A 165 10.43 -11.92 -5.98
C ALA A 165 11.41 -12.82 -6.73
N TYR A 166 12.69 -12.72 -6.38
CA TYR A 166 13.76 -13.32 -7.16
C TYR A 166 14.02 -14.77 -6.79
N MET A 167 13.66 -15.22 -5.58
CA MET A 167 13.92 -16.59 -5.14
C MET A 167 12.68 -17.47 -5.12
N VAL A 168 11.50 -16.92 -4.81
CA VAL A 168 10.27 -17.70 -4.71
C VAL A 168 9.40 -17.53 -5.94
N VAL A 169 8.96 -16.30 -6.25
CA VAL A 169 8.04 -16.04 -7.37
C VAL A 169 8.67 -16.38 -8.70
N SER A 170 9.95 -16.03 -8.94
CA SER A 170 10.66 -16.43 -10.15
C SER A 170 10.74 -17.95 -10.34
N LYS A 171 10.80 -18.71 -9.25
CA LYS A 171 10.74 -20.17 -9.26
C LYS A 171 9.31 -20.64 -9.54
N GLN A 172 8.30 -19.99 -8.94
CA GLN A 172 6.89 -20.33 -9.17
C GLN A 172 6.48 -20.11 -10.63
N THR A 173 6.90 -19.00 -11.23
CA THR A 173 6.62 -18.67 -12.64
C THR A 173 7.65 -19.26 -13.61
N ARG A 174 8.75 -19.81 -13.09
CA ARG A 174 9.92 -20.28 -13.86
C ARG A 174 10.44 -19.22 -14.84
N GLU A 175 10.47 -17.97 -14.39
CA GLU A 175 10.73 -16.80 -15.23
C GLU A 175 11.35 -15.65 -14.44
N LEU A 176 12.35 -15.01 -15.04
CA LEU A 176 12.90 -13.73 -14.62
C LEU A 176 12.68 -12.72 -15.74
N GLN A 177 11.90 -11.68 -15.43
CA GLN A 177 11.56 -10.61 -16.34
C GLN A 177 12.31 -9.34 -15.92
N ASP A 178 13.29 -8.94 -16.75
CA ASP A 178 14.18 -7.80 -16.49
C ASP A 178 13.59 -6.46 -16.97
N SER A 179 12.52 -6.49 -17.77
CA SER A 179 11.85 -5.27 -18.23
C SER A 179 11.16 -4.54 -17.07
N CYS A 180 11.02 -3.23 -17.25
CA CYS A 180 10.42 -2.32 -16.29
C CYS A 180 8.95 -2.05 -16.62
N LEU A 181 8.12 -1.70 -15.65
CA LEU A 181 6.69 -1.42 -15.90
C LEU A 181 6.52 -0.19 -16.80
N SER A 182 7.37 0.83 -16.63
CA SER A 182 7.35 2.03 -17.47
C SER A 182 7.65 1.74 -18.94
N SER A 183 8.44 0.69 -19.23
CA SER A 183 8.77 0.32 -20.60
C SER A 183 7.56 -0.15 -21.40
N LEU A 184 6.50 -0.61 -20.72
CA LEU A 184 5.25 -1.07 -21.30
C LEU A 184 4.31 0.07 -21.73
N ALA A 185 4.63 1.33 -21.39
CA ALA A 185 3.79 2.49 -21.72
C ALA A 185 3.57 2.61 -23.24
N LYS A 186 4.63 2.40 -24.03
CA LYS A 186 4.59 2.45 -25.50
C LYS A 186 3.61 1.46 -26.11
N ASP A 187 3.45 0.30 -25.48
CA ASP A 187 2.58 -0.78 -25.97
C ASP A 187 1.10 -0.51 -25.67
N VAL A 188 0.81 0.38 -24.73
CA VAL A 188 -0.56 0.73 -24.35
C VAL A 188 -1.00 2.10 -24.86
N GLU A 189 -0.08 3.04 -25.10
CA GLU A 189 -0.34 4.42 -25.53
C GLU A 189 -1.10 4.55 -26.86
N GLU A 190 -1.06 3.53 -27.72
CA GLU A 190 -1.83 3.48 -28.97
C GLU A 190 -3.25 2.90 -28.78
N GLY A 191 -3.58 2.47 -27.56
CA GLY A 191 -4.89 1.89 -27.21
C GLY A 191 -5.16 0.55 -27.92
N THR A 192 -4.13 -0.15 -28.38
CA THR A 192 -4.23 -1.46 -29.04
C THR A 192 -4.51 -2.57 -28.03
N LEU A 193 -4.03 -2.42 -26.79
CA LEU A 193 -4.30 -3.27 -25.65
C LEU A 193 -5.20 -2.55 -24.63
N PRO A 194 -5.92 -3.28 -23.75
CA PRO A 194 -6.62 -2.67 -22.62
C PRO A 194 -5.65 -1.88 -21.73
N TYR A 195 -6.13 -0.84 -21.05
CA TYR A 195 -5.31 -0.08 -20.12
C TYR A 195 -5.05 -0.90 -18.84
N PRO A 196 -3.79 -1.18 -18.48
CA PRO A 196 -3.43 -2.00 -17.33
C PRO A 196 -3.57 -1.29 -16.00
N ILE A 197 -4.07 -2.02 -14.99
CA ILE A 197 -4.08 -1.60 -13.59
C ILE A 197 -3.58 -2.77 -12.72
N PHE A 198 -2.46 -2.58 -12.02
CA PHE A 198 -1.95 -3.53 -11.03
C PHE A 198 -2.18 -2.97 -9.63
N ALA A 199 -2.59 -3.82 -8.69
CA ALA A 199 -2.93 -3.39 -7.34
C ALA A 199 -1.94 -3.88 -6.30
N ALA A 200 -1.63 -3.01 -5.35
CA ALA A 200 -1.06 -3.35 -4.05
C ALA A 200 -1.88 -2.67 -2.94
N ILE A 201 -1.55 -3.01 -1.70
CA ILE A 201 -2.05 -2.31 -0.53
C ILE A 201 -0.91 -1.88 0.37
N ASP A 202 -1.19 -0.86 1.17
CA ASP A 202 -0.28 -0.35 2.18
C ASP A 202 -0.49 -1.06 3.53
N ASP A 203 0.49 -1.86 3.94
CA ASP A 203 0.44 -2.65 5.17
C ASP A 203 0.39 -1.77 6.43
N ASP A 204 0.99 -0.57 6.39
CA ASP A 204 0.93 0.37 7.52
C ASP A 204 -0.52 0.83 7.79
N LEU A 205 -1.39 0.74 6.77
CA LEU A 205 -2.82 1.07 6.88
C LEU A 205 -3.70 -0.15 7.15
N LYS A 206 -3.15 -1.34 7.39
CA LYS A 206 -3.90 -2.57 7.63
C LYS A 206 -4.90 -2.44 8.78
N THR A 207 -4.53 -1.78 9.87
CA THR A 207 -5.45 -1.56 11.01
C THR A 207 -6.63 -0.66 10.62
N ALA A 208 -6.36 0.38 9.82
CA ALA A 208 -7.40 1.28 9.31
C ALA A 208 -8.31 0.55 8.30
N TRP A 209 -7.74 -0.31 7.46
CA TRP A 209 -8.49 -1.20 6.57
C TRP A 209 -9.40 -2.15 7.35
N GLN A 210 -8.91 -2.84 8.37
CA GLN A 210 -9.71 -3.78 9.16
C GLN A 210 -10.90 -3.11 9.86
N LYS A 211 -10.71 -1.89 10.37
CA LYS A 211 -11.77 -1.15 11.08
C LYS A 211 -12.76 -0.47 10.15
N LYS A 212 -12.27 0.29 9.17
CA LYS A 212 -13.06 1.22 8.36
C LYS A 212 -13.05 0.89 6.87
N LYS A 213 -12.27 -0.11 6.43
CA LYS A 213 -12.05 -0.43 5.01
C LYS A 213 -11.55 0.80 4.23
N THR A 214 -10.64 1.58 4.83
CA THR A 214 -10.20 2.88 4.26
C THR A 214 -9.72 2.76 2.82
N GLN A 215 -10.14 3.70 1.96
CA GLN A 215 -9.74 3.72 0.55
C GLN A 215 -8.25 4.01 0.38
N LYS A 216 -7.63 4.70 1.35
CA LYS A 216 -6.20 5.06 1.37
C LYS A 216 -5.26 3.85 1.41
N THR A 217 -5.78 2.68 1.77
CA THR A 217 -5.01 1.44 1.77
C THR A 217 -4.62 1.02 0.35
N TRP A 218 -5.39 1.37 -0.67
CA TRP A 218 -5.16 0.92 -2.04
C TRP A 218 -4.09 1.73 -2.74
N PHE A 219 -3.13 1.02 -3.33
CA PHE A 219 -2.06 1.58 -4.13
C PHE A 219 -2.14 1.02 -5.56
N GLU A 220 -2.08 1.92 -6.53
CA GLU A 220 -2.24 1.62 -7.94
C GLU A 220 -0.90 1.71 -8.67
N PHE A 221 -0.68 0.79 -9.60
CA PHE A 221 0.43 0.83 -10.56
C PHE A 221 -0.12 0.74 -11.99
N THR A 222 0.38 1.62 -12.84
CA THR A 222 0.20 1.61 -14.30
C THR A 222 1.57 1.82 -14.95
N PRO A 223 1.73 1.62 -16.27
CA PRO A 223 2.96 1.97 -16.98
C PRO A 223 3.36 3.44 -16.85
N HIS A 224 2.41 4.33 -16.53
CA HIS A 224 2.67 5.77 -16.46
C HIS A 224 2.92 6.23 -15.01
N HIS A 225 2.09 5.75 -14.08
CA HIS A 225 2.08 6.24 -12.70
C HIS A 225 1.97 5.14 -11.66
N ALA A 226 2.49 5.43 -10.47
CA ALA A 226 2.33 4.65 -9.25
C ALA A 226 1.83 5.58 -8.14
N GLY A 227 0.82 5.20 -7.36
CA GLY A 227 0.33 6.09 -6.30
C GLY A 227 -0.96 5.67 -5.58
N TYR A 228 -1.50 6.60 -4.79
CA TYR A 228 -2.71 6.44 -3.98
C TYR A 228 -3.90 7.18 -4.63
N PRO A 229 -4.85 6.45 -5.26
CA PRO A 229 -6.01 7.09 -5.87
C PRO A 229 -6.86 7.91 -4.88
N ALA A 230 -7.04 7.40 -3.67
CA ALA A 230 -7.82 8.08 -2.62
C ALA A 230 -7.19 9.41 -2.16
N LEU A 231 -5.90 9.62 -2.40
CA LEU A 231 -5.20 10.87 -2.10
C LEU A 231 -5.01 11.74 -3.35
N GLY A 232 -5.35 11.22 -4.54
CA GLY A 232 -4.99 11.84 -5.82
C GLY A 232 -3.48 12.00 -6.00
N ALA A 233 -2.67 11.19 -5.32
CA ALA A 233 -1.24 11.43 -5.16
C ALA A 233 -0.41 10.35 -5.86
N TYR A 234 0.40 10.76 -6.83
CA TYR A 234 1.10 9.87 -7.75
C TYR A 234 2.52 10.33 -8.06
N VAL A 235 3.34 9.39 -8.52
CA VAL A 235 4.68 9.62 -9.04
C VAL A 235 4.80 8.88 -10.39
N PRO A 236 5.64 9.34 -11.35
CA PRO A 236 5.99 8.55 -12.52
C PRO A 236 6.47 7.15 -12.13
N THR A 237 6.02 6.11 -12.84
CA THR A 237 6.35 4.72 -12.49
C THR A 237 7.87 4.46 -12.48
N ASN A 238 8.62 5.09 -13.36
CA ASN A 238 10.08 4.99 -13.40
C ASN A 238 10.80 5.63 -12.21
N LEU A 239 10.11 6.48 -11.43
CA LEU A 239 10.61 7.09 -10.21
C LEU A 239 10.07 6.40 -8.94
N PHE A 240 9.21 5.39 -9.07
CA PHE A 240 8.76 4.58 -7.94
C PHE A 240 9.96 3.92 -7.24
N GLY A 241 10.06 4.08 -5.92
CA GLY A 241 11.21 3.64 -5.13
C GLY A 241 12.27 4.71 -4.90
N SER A 242 12.23 5.82 -5.63
CA SER A 242 13.16 6.94 -5.42
C SER A 242 12.83 7.73 -4.15
N LYS A 243 13.84 8.44 -3.61
CA LYS A 243 13.68 9.24 -2.38
C LYS A 243 13.18 10.64 -2.70
N PHE A 244 12.08 11.05 -2.07
CA PHE A 244 11.54 12.41 -2.16
C PHE A 244 11.49 13.08 -0.79
N GLU A 245 11.55 14.40 -0.78
CA GLU A 245 11.25 15.22 0.39
C GLU A 245 10.57 16.52 -0.07
N LYS A 246 9.45 16.87 0.57
CA LYS A 246 8.69 18.10 0.24
C LYS A 246 8.28 18.16 -1.25
N GLY A 247 7.94 17.01 -1.82
CA GLY A 247 7.50 16.88 -3.22
C GLY A 247 8.61 17.02 -4.27
N LYS A 248 9.88 16.96 -3.86
CA LYS A 248 11.05 17.02 -4.76
C LYS A 248 11.86 15.75 -4.67
N LEU A 249 12.37 15.26 -5.80
CA LEU A 249 13.32 14.17 -5.86
C LEU A 249 14.63 14.57 -5.17
N VAL A 250 15.01 13.80 -4.17
CA VAL A 250 16.26 13.96 -3.41
C VAL A 250 17.31 13.01 -3.93
N ARG A 251 16.93 11.75 -4.21
CA ARG A 251 17.80 10.71 -4.75
C ARG A 251 17.00 9.84 -5.70
N SER A 252 17.41 9.80 -6.96
CA SER A 252 16.87 8.85 -7.94
C SER A 252 17.41 7.46 -7.65
N GLU A 253 16.50 6.49 -7.58
CA GLU A 253 16.81 5.07 -7.57
C GLU A 253 16.49 4.47 -8.95
N PRO A 254 17.16 3.39 -9.37
CA PRO A 254 16.76 2.65 -10.56
C PRO A 254 15.34 2.10 -10.43
N GLU A 255 14.56 2.16 -11.51
CA GLU A 255 13.24 1.52 -11.55
C GLU A 255 13.38 0.01 -11.28
N ARG A 256 12.47 -0.50 -10.46
CA ARG A 256 12.42 -1.92 -10.14
C ARG A 256 11.85 -2.73 -11.31
N ASP A 257 12.49 -3.83 -11.63
CA ASP A 257 12.04 -4.71 -12.72
C ASP A 257 10.70 -5.43 -12.42
N LEU A 258 10.08 -6.00 -13.44
CA LEU A 258 8.82 -6.72 -13.33
C LEU A 258 8.92 -8.00 -12.51
N SER A 259 10.10 -8.61 -12.33
CA SER A 259 10.25 -9.74 -11.40
C SER A 259 10.04 -9.27 -9.96
N PHE A 260 10.63 -8.13 -9.58
CA PHE A 260 10.36 -7.50 -8.29
C PHE A 260 8.88 -7.16 -8.13
N LEU A 261 8.27 -6.51 -9.11
CA LEU A 261 6.86 -6.12 -9.03
C LEU A 261 5.92 -7.34 -8.95
N LYS A 262 6.19 -8.43 -9.68
CA LYS A 262 5.49 -9.72 -9.52
C LYS A 262 5.60 -10.24 -8.08
N GLY A 263 6.77 -10.10 -7.44
CA GLY A 263 6.97 -10.45 -6.03
C GLY A 263 6.22 -9.54 -5.07
N LEU A 264 6.19 -8.22 -5.33
CA LEU A 264 5.47 -7.23 -4.54
C LEU A 264 3.96 -7.50 -4.57
N TRP A 265 3.40 -7.57 -5.77
CA TRP A 265 1.99 -7.82 -5.98
C TRP A 265 1.55 -9.21 -5.54
N GLY A 266 2.46 -10.19 -5.54
CA GLY A 266 2.22 -11.58 -5.13
C GLY A 266 2.87 -11.97 -3.80
N SER A 267 3.01 -11.03 -2.86
CA SER A 267 3.65 -11.25 -1.55
C SER A 267 2.79 -12.06 -0.56
N ALA A 268 1.52 -12.33 -0.87
CA ALA A 268 0.60 -13.09 0.00
C ALA A 268 0.13 -14.42 -0.62
N LEU A 269 1.06 -15.35 -0.83
CA LEU A 269 0.71 -16.67 -1.39
C LEU A 269 0.14 -17.66 -0.36
N ALA A 270 0.30 -17.40 0.94
CA ALA A 270 0.01 -18.38 1.99
C ALA A 270 -0.26 -17.72 3.35
N ARG A 271 -0.54 -18.55 4.36
CA ARG A 271 -0.52 -18.10 5.77
C ARG A 271 0.90 -17.70 6.15
N ILE A 272 1.03 -16.75 7.07
CA ILE A 272 2.33 -16.24 7.55
C ILE A 272 3.25 -17.36 8.01
N GLU A 273 2.71 -18.38 8.70
CA GLU A 273 3.49 -19.53 9.17
C GLU A 273 4.12 -20.32 8.02
N ASP A 274 3.38 -20.55 6.94
CA ASP A 274 3.85 -21.30 5.77
C ASP A 274 4.89 -20.49 4.98
N ILE A 275 4.68 -19.17 4.82
CA ILE A 275 5.65 -18.28 4.19
C ILE A 275 6.95 -18.28 4.98
N ARG A 276 6.89 -18.24 6.32
CA ARG A 276 8.07 -18.32 7.19
C ARG A 276 8.85 -19.60 6.96
N ALA A 277 8.16 -20.74 6.96
CA ALA A 277 8.77 -22.04 6.72
C ALA A 277 9.41 -22.14 5.34
N LEU A 278 8.75 -21.61 4.31
CA LEU A 278 9.26 -21.62 2.93
C LEU A 278 10.53 -20.77 2.77
N ILE A 279 10.52 -19.54 3.30
CA ILE A 279 11.69 -18.65 3.28
C ILE A 279 12.86 -19.31 3.99
N LEU A 280 12.63 -19.86 5.19
CA LEU A 280 13.66 -20.53 5.95
C LEU A 280 14.21 -21.74 5.19
N ALA A 281 13.36 -22.62 4.69
CA ALA A 281 13.78 -23.80 3.92
C ALA A 281 14.62 -23.41 2.69
N GLN A 282 14.26 -22.35 1.99
CA GLN A 282 15.02 -21.87 0.85
C GLN A 282 16.38 -21.28 1.25
N LEU A 283 16.44 -20.45 2.29
CA LEU A 283 17.71 -19.92 2.81
C LEU A 283 18.67 -21.05 3.21
N LEU A 284 18.16 -22.09 3.85
CA LEU A 284 18.95 -23.27 4.21
C LEU A 284 19.42 -24.05 2.99
N SER A 285 18.56 -24.24 2.00
CA SER A 285 18.95 -24.88 0.74
C SER A 285 20.05 -24.12 0.01
N LEU A 286 20.00 -22.78 0.02
CA LEU A 286 21.03 -21.93 -0.58
C LEU A 286 22.37 -22.10 0.12
N LYS A 287 22.37 -22.11 1.46
CA LYS A 287 23.58 -22.37 2.25
C LYS A 287 24.25 -23.68 1.81
N GLU A 288 23.50 -24.78 1.76
CA GLU A 288 24.06 -26.09 1.40
C GLU A 288 24.56 -26.14 -0.05
N LYS A 289 23.87 -25.49 -0.98
CA LYS A 289 24.27 -25.45 -2.41
C LYS A 289 25.48 -24.56 -2.68
N LEU A 290 25.69 -23.54 -1.86
CA LEU A 290 26.75 -22.55 -2.05
C LEU A 290 27.99 -22.86 -1.20
N LYS A 291 27.86 -23.69 -0.15
CA LYS A 291 28.98 -24.18 0.65
C LYS A 291 30.13 -24.75 -0.22
N PRO A 292 29.90 -25.60 -1.24
CA PRO A 292 30.99 -26.11 -2.07
C PRO A 292 31.57 -25.02 -2.99
N LYS A 293 30.72 -24.18 -3.59
CA LYS A 293 31.12 -23.20 -4.61
C LYS A 293 32.01 -22.08 -4.06
N TYR A 294 31.86 -21.75 -2.78
CA TYR A 294 32.69 -20.74 -2.12
C TYR A 294 33.78 -21.31 -1.21
N LEU A 295 33.59 -22.51 -0.62
CA LEU A 295 34.46 -23.00 0.45
C LEU A 295 35.29 -24.25 0.06
N SER A 296 35.16 -24.81 -1.15
CA SER A 296 36.00 -25.94 -1.56
C SER A 296 37.34 -25.49 -2.17
N GLU A 297 38.44 -25.99 -1.58
CA GLU A 297 39.85 -25.95 -2.02
C GLU A 297 40.62 -24.63 -1.90
N SER A 298 40.18 -23.69 -1.06
CA SER A 298 40.99 -22.51 -0.71
C SER A 298 41.62 -22.65 0.67
N THR A 299 42.94 -22.83 0.73
CA THR A 299 43.75 -22.68 1.97
C THR A 299 44.10 -21.22 2.25
N ALA A 300 43.38 -20.26 1.64
CA ALA A 300 43.66 -18.83 1.79
C ALA A 300 43.33 -18.35 3.21
N GLU A 301 44.15 -17.43 3.72
CA GLU A 301 43.89 -16.69 4.97
C GLU A 301 42.48 -16.06 4.92
N GLY A 302 41.69 -16.21 5.99
CA GLY A 302 40.35 -15.63 6.13
C GLY A 302 39.17 -16.57 5.89
N VAL A 303 39.37 -17.75 5.30
CA VAL A 303 38.26 -18.67 4.96
C VAL A 303 37.55 -19.21 6.21
N GLY A 304 38.28 -19.52 7.28
CA GLY A 304 37.70 -20.03 8.54
C GLY A 304 36.83 -18.99 9.26
N VAL A 305 37.28 -17.73 9.27
CA VAL A 305 36.51 -16.59 9.79
C VAL A 305 35.22 -16.40 8.98
N MET A 306 35.30 -16.52 7.66
CA MET A 306 34.15 -16.37 6.77
C MET A 306 33.13 -17.51 6.91
N GLU A 307 33.58 -18.76 7.04
CA GLU A 307 32.67 -19.89 7.34
C GLU A 307 31.99 -19.69 8.70
N SER A 308 32.74 -19.28 9.72
CA SER A 308 32.18 -19.02 11.06
C SER A 308 31.19 -17.85 11.07
N LEU A 309 31.44 -16.80 10.28
CA LEU A 309 30.52 -15.67 10.12
C LEU A 309 29.22 -16.12 9.42
N LEU A 310 29.32 -16.94 8.36
CA LEU A 310 28.16 -17.51 7.68
C LEU A 310 27.35 -18.42 8.61
N GLU A 311 28.02 -19.28 9.40
CA GLU A 311 27.37 -20.13 10.39
C GLU A 311 26.67 -19.33 11.48
N LEU A 312 27.26 -18.21 11.93
CA LEU A 312 26.65 -17.28 12.88
C LEU A 312 25.38 -16.64 12.32
N VAL A 313 25.44 -16.07 11.10
CA VAL A 313 24.27 -15.45 10.44
C VAL A 313 23.17 -16.49 10.23
N VAL A 314 23.51 -17.70 9.78
CA VAL A 314 22.53 -18.78 9.60
C VAL A 314 21.92 -19.22 10.93
N ALA A 315 22.71 -19.35 11.99
CA ALA A 315 22.20 -19.72 13.31
C ALA A 315 21.21 -18.66 13.82
N HIS A 316 21.54 -17.38 13.66
CA HIS A 316 20.66 -16.27 13.99
C HIS A 316 19.32 -16.32 13.25
N ILE A 317 19.32 -16.76 11.99
CA ILE A 317 18.11 -16.95 11.19
C ILE A 317 17.31 -18.20 11.61
N LYS A 318 17.98 -19.30 11.94
CA LYS A 318 17.36 -20.61 12.24
C LYS A 318 16.68 -20.65 13.59
N ASP A 319 17.44 -20.30 14.62
CA ASP A 319 17.06 -20.44 16.01
C ASP A 319 17.69 -19.29 16.77
N TYR A 320 16.88 -18.28 17.03
CA TYR A 320 17.27 -17.05 17.73
C TYR A 320 17.63 -17.30 19.21
N SER A 321 17.59 -18.56 19.67
CA SER A 321 17.98 -18.91 21.04
C SER A 321 19.34 -18.29 21.37
N ALA A 322 19.35 -17.49 22.43
CA ALA A 322 20.54 -16.73 22.83
C ALA A 322 21.75 -17.65 23.00
N SER A 323 21.54 -18.88 23.49
CA SER A 323 22.58 -19.89 23.67
C SER A 323 23.19 -20.36 22.36
N HIS A 324 22.40 -20.69 21.34
CA HIS A 324 22.93 -21.23 20.09
C HIS A 324 23.71 -20.18 19.29
N VAL A 325 23.19 -18.95 19.24
CA VAL A 325 23.89 -17.84 18.57
C VAL A 325 25.17 -17.46 19.33
N GLN A 326 25.16 -17.51 20.67
CA GLN A 326 26.35 -17.27 21.50
C GLN A 326 27.45 -18.32 21.25
N GLU A 327 27.11 -19.60 21.09
CA GLU A 327 28.06 -20.66 20.71
C GLU A 327 28.73 -20.38 19.35
N LYS A 328 27.95 -19.92 18.36
CA LYS A 328 28.50 -19.53 17.05
C LYS A 328 29.35 -18.27 17.12
N LEU A 329 28.98 -17.32 17.98
CA LEU A 329 29.77 -16.11 18.21
C LEU A 329 31.13 -16.44 18.86
N GLN A 330 31.15 -17.40 19.79
CA GLN A 330 32.39 -17.95 20.36
C GLN A 330 33.24 -18.70 19.32
N ALA A 331 32.61 -19.38 18.35
CA ALA A 331 33.34 -20.02 17.26
C ALA A 331 34.00 -18.97 16.36
N LEU A 332 33.26 -17.93 15.94
CA LEU A 332 33.82 -16.81 15.17
C LEU A 332 34.98 -16.12 15.91
N GLN A 333 34.83 -15.90 17.22
CA GLN A 333 35.90 -15.34 18.03
C GLN A 333 37.18 -16.21 17.99
N ARG A 334 37.05 -17.53 18.10
CA ARG A 334 38.21 -18.44 18.08
C ARG A 334 38.95 -18.41 16.75
N GLU A 335 38.24 -18.31 15.63
CA GLU A 335 38.86 -18.18 14.30
C GLU A 335 39.62 -16.86 14.16
N LEU A 336 39.03 -15.75 14.61
CA LEU A 336 39.69 -14.44 14.63
C LEU A 336 40.95 -14.43 15.49
N ASP A 337 40.86 -15.05 16.67
CA ASP A 337 42.01 -15.19 17.58
C ASP A 337 43.10 -16.11 17.01
N ALA A 338 42.75 -17.09 16.17
CA ALA A 338 43.71 -17.97 15.51
C ALA A 338 44.48 -17.25 14.40
N GLU A 339 43.82 -16.45 13.56
CA GLU A 339 44.45 -15.68 12.48
C GLU A 339 45.34 -14.53 13.01
N SER A 340 45.04 -14.01 14.20
CA SER A 340 45.82 -12.92 14.81
C SER A 340 47.19 -13.32 15.38
N ARG A 341 47.49 -14.62 15.51
CA ARG A 341 48.71 -15.12 16.20
C ARG A 341 50.00 -14.93 15.39
N ASP A 342 49.92 -14.61 14.10
CA ASP A 342 51.10 -14.50 13.21
C ASP A 342 51.60 -13.06 12.96
N LYS A 343 50.94 -12.01 13.47
CA LYS A 343 51.38 -10.61 13.27
C LYS A 343 51.20 -9.76 14.54
N ASP A 344 52.31 -9.56 15.24
CA ASP A 344 52.57 -8.59 16.34
C ASP A 344 51.38 -8.13 17.22
N GLY A 345 51.33 -8.72 18.43
CA GLY A 345 51.05 -8.06 19.71
C GLY A 345 49.87 -7.06 19.83
N GLY A 346 48.76 -7.54 20.40
CA GLY A 346 47.98 -6.75 21.37
C GLY A 346 46.53 -6.40 20.98
N GLY A 347 45.59 -7.17 21.54
CA GLY A 347 44.29 -6.65 22.00
C GLY A 347 43.25 -6.18 20.97
N LYS A 348 43.04 -6.87 19.85
CA LYS A 348 42.11 -6.37 18.81
C LYS A 348 40.63 -6.76 18.95
N HIS A 349 40.26 -7.76 19.75
CA HIS A 349 38.85 -8.24 19.82
C HIS A 349 38.26 -8.33 21.24
N THR A 350 38.75 -7.54 22.21
CA THR A 350 38.17 -7.48 23.57
C THR A 350 36.67 -7.14 23.56
N TRP A 351 36.23 -6.28 22.64
CA TRP A 351 34.81 -5.95 22.44
C TRP A 351 33.96 -7.16 22.04
N LEU A 352 34.50 -8.12 21.27
CA LEU A 352 33.78 -9.33 20.87
C LEU A 352 33.66 -10.29 22.06
N SER A 353 34.71 -10.44 22.87
CA SER A 353 34.68 -11.18 24.13
C SER A 353 33.61 -10.63 25.09
N GLU A 354 33.56 -9.31 25.26
CA GLU A 354 32.58 -8.64 26.10
C GLU A 354 31.16 -8.85 25.58
N MET A 355 30.97 -8.78 24.25
CA MET A 355 29.68 -9.05 23.64
C MET A 355 29.25 -10.52 23.83
N VAL A 356 30.15 -11.48 23.59
CA VAL A 356 29.89 -12.91 23.83
C VAL A 356 29.43 -13.15 25.28
N GLN A 357 30.05 -12.51 26.27
CA GLN A 357 29.68 -12.66 27.67
C GLN A 357 28.33 -12.02 28.03
N ASN A 358 27.96 -10.94 27.33
CA ASN A 358 26.73 -10.20 27.59
C ASN A 358 25.60 -10.52 26.62
N TRP A 359 25.80 -11.43 25.65
CA TRP A 359 24.84 -11.76 24.60
C TRP A 359 23.46 -12.10 25.15
N GLY A 360 23.39 -12.98 26.16
CA GLY A 360 22.14 -13.35 26.82
C GLY A 360 21.45 -12.24 27.61
N LYS A 361 22.13 -11.12 27.89
CA LYS A 361 21.63 -10.00 28.71
C LYS A 361 21.13 -8.82 27.88
N ILE A 362 21.55 -8.69 26.63
CA ILE A 362 21.10 -7.64 25.71
C ILE A 362 19.80 -8.03 25.01
N SER A 363 19.04 -7.03 24.58
CA SER A 363 17.76 -7.21 23.89
C SER A 363 17.95 -7.85 22.51
N GLU A 364 16.87 -8.41 21.97
CA GLU A 364 16.87 -9.01 20.65
C GLU A 364 17.17 -7.98 19.54
N GLU A 365 16.70 -6.75 19.71
CA GLU A 365 16.98 -5.68 18.75
C GLU A 365 18.47 -5.32 18.73
N GLU A 366 19.10 -5.20 19.90
CA GLU A 366 20.54 -4.93 20.03
C GLU A 366 21.39 -6.08 19.47
N ARG A 367 20.98 -7.34 19.68
CA ARG A 367 21.63 -8.50 19.09
C ARG A 367 21.59 -8.45 17.56
N GLY A 368 20.43 -8.15 16.97
CA GLY A 368 20.29 -8.00 15.51
C GLY A 368 21.18 -6.89 14.95
N GLN A 369 21.17 -5.71 15.60
CA GLN A 369 22.05 -4.58 15.23
C GLN A 369 23.53 -4.96 15.32
N PHE A 370 23.92 -5.77 16.31
CA PHE A 370 25.28 -6.23 16.44
C PHE A 370 25.69 -7.21 15.34
N ILE A 371 24.85 -8.18 14.96
CA ILE A 371 25.14 -9.07 13.82
C ILE A 371 25.25 -8.26 12.53
N GLU A 372 24.39 -7.27 12.33
CA GLU A 372 24.48 -6.35 11.19
C GLU A 372 25.80 -5.56 11.21
N TYR A 373 26.18 -5.01 12.35
CA TYR A 373 27.45 -4.32 12.53
C TYR A 373 28.64 -5.24 12.26
N LEU A 374 28.61 -6.50 12.71
CA LEU A 374 29.64 -7.50 12.44
C LEU A 374 29.77 -7.72 10.94
N VAL A 375 28.67 -8.06 10.27
CA VAL A 375 28.63 -8.28 8.82
C VAL A 375 29.20 -7.05 8.11
N HIS A 376 28.74 -5.85 8.47
CA HIS A 376 29.24 -4.59 7.92
C HIS A 376 30.75 -4.38 8.16
N CYS A 377 31.27 -4.70 9.34
CA CYS A 377 32.71 -4.61 9.65
C CYS A 377 33.54 -5.54 8.75
N PHE A 378 33.12 -6.80 8.61
CA PHE A 378 33.75 -7.77 7.72
C PHE A 378 33.59 -7.40 6.24
N SER A 379 32.54 -6.66 5.88
CA SER A 379 32.34 -6.13 4.54
C SER A 379 33.29 -4.97 4.21
N ARG A 380 33.55 -4.06 5.16
CA ARG A 380 34.31 -2.81 4.93
C ARG A 380 35.81 -2.90 5.18
N GLN A 381 36.24 -3.69 6.15
CA GLN A 381 37.66 -3.72 6.51
C GLN A 381 38.44 -4.58 5.50
N GLY A 382 39.42 -3.95 4.84
CA GLY A 382 40.40 -4.61 3.97
C GLY A 382 41.42 -5.43 4.75
N TRP A 383 40.98 -6.28 5.68
CA TRP A 383 41.84 -7.16 6.49
C TRP A 383 42.57 -8.22 5.67
N TRP A 384 42.09 -8.45 4.44
CA TRP A 384 42.59 -9.47 3.54
C TRP A 384 43.54 -8.82 2.54
N THR A 385 44.85 -9.03 2.72
CA THR A 385 45.86 -8.69 1.71
C THR A 385 46.04 -9.87 0.77
N SER A 386 45.37 -9.91 -0.38
CA SER A 386 45.80 -10.81 -1.47
C SER A 386 45.33 -10.37 -2.86
N ASN A 387 45.89 -11.05 -3.88
CA ASN A 387 45.81 -10.81 -5.32
C ASN A 387 44.39 -10.57 -5.89
N SER A 388 44.32 -10.06 -7.13
CA SER A 388 43.08 -9.64 -7.81
C SER A 388 41.93 -10.66 -7.82
N ASP A 389 42.23 -11.95 -8.00
CA ASP A 389 41.21 -13.00 -8.09
C ASP A 389 40.57 -13.32 -6.74
N THR A 390 41.34 -13.23 -5.65
CA THR A 390 40.82 -13.42 -4.29
C THR A 390 39.93 -12.25 -3.88
N ARG A 391 40.21 -11.03 -4.37
CA ARG A 391 39.40 -9.83 -4.10
C ARG A 391 37.99 -9.93 -4.69
N VAL A 392 37.87 -10.39 -5.94
CA VAL A 392 36.55 -10.58 -6.59
C VAL A 392 35.72 -11.62 -5.85
N PHE A 393 36.35 -12.73 -5.46
CA PHE A 393 35.73 -13.78 -4.67
C PHE A 393 35.21 -13.25 -3.31
N LEU A 394 36.05 -12.48 -2.59
CA LEU A 394 35.70 -11.89 -1.31
C LEU A 394 34.54 -10.91 -1.43
N ASP A 395 34.51 -10.08 -2.47
CA ASP A 395 33.42 -9.12 -2.69
C ASP A 395 32.09 -9.83 -2.98
N LEU A 396 32.10 -10.93 -3.76
CA LEU A 396 30.91 -11.74 -4.01
C LEU A 396 30.39 -12.44 -2.73
N PHE A 397 31.30 -12.97 -1.90
CA PHE A 397 30.93 -13.57 -0.62
C PHE A 397 30.37 -12.54 0.36
N LYS A 398 30.97 -11.34 0.43
CA LYS A 398 30.47 -10.23 1.27
C LYS A 398 29.05 -9.86 0.89
N ASP A 399 28.79 -9.67 -0.40
CA ASP A 399 27.44 -9.34 -0.87
C ASP A 399 26.44 -10.46 -0.54
N PHE A 400 26.87 -11.72 -0.62
CA PHE A 400 26.05 -12.87 -0.23
C PHE A 400 25.74 -12.91 1.28
N VAL A 401 26.72 -12.68 2.15
CA VAL A 401 26.49 -12.62 3.61
C VAL A 401 25.61 -11.42 3.98
N ASN A 402 25.83 -10.27 3.36
CA ASN A 402 24.96 -9.09 3.53
C ASN A 402 23.52 -9.41 3.12
N PHE A 403 23.32 -10.08 1.99
CA PHE A 403 22.03 -10.58 1.55
C PHE A 403 21.37 -11.48 2.62
N LEU A 404 22.07 -12.50 3.12
CA LEU A 404 21.52 -13.40 4.15
C LEU A 404 21.16 -12.65 5.42
N ASN A 405 22.03 -11.73 5.86
CA ASN A 405 21.80 -10.93 7.06
C ASN A 405 20.57 -10.03 6.91
N LYS A 406 20.48 -9.26 5.83
CA LYS A 406 19.30 -8.41 5.56
C LYS A 406 18.02 -9.25 5.45
N THR A 407 18.06 -10.37 4.75
CA THR A 407 16.91 -11.29 4.67
C THR A 407 16.51 -11.80 6.05
N GLY A 408 17.49 -12.16 6.89
CA GLY A 408 17.26 -12.58 8.27
C GLY A 408 16.60 -11.49 9.12
N ILE A 409 17.10 -10.27 9.04
CA ILE A 409 16.54 -9.10 9.74
C ILE A 409 15.10 -8.83 9.27
N CYS A 410 14.86 -8.80 7.95
CA CYS A 410 13.51 -8.59 7.43
C CYS A 410 12.58 -9.76 7.76
N TRP A 411 13.07 -11.00 7.78
CA TRP A 411 12.33 -12.19 8.23
C TRP A 411 11.90 -12.09 9.69
N TRP A 412 12.81 -11.61 10.54
CA TRP A 412 12.55 -11.37 11.96
C TRP A 412 11.54 -10.24 12.19
N LYS A 413 11.77 -9.07 11.59
CA LYS A 413 10.87 -7.91 11.67
C LYS A 413 9.54 -8.14 10.93
N TRP A 414 9.50 -9.17 10.08
CA TRP A 414 8.43 -9.43 9.14
C TRP A 414 8.16 -8.23 8.22
N GLU A 415 9.23 -7.66 7.68
CA GLU A 415 9.20 -6.42 6.88
C GLU A 415 9.13 -6.72 5.38
N TRP A 416 8.10 -6.17 4.72
CA TRP A 416 7.78 -6.41 3.32
C TRP A 416 7.61 -5.10 2.55
N GLY A 417 8.00 -5.12 1.27
CA GLY A 417 7.69 -4.08 0.29
C GLY A 417 8.13 -2.68 0.69
N THR A 418 9.23 -2.59 1.44
CA THR A 418 9.83 -1.34 1.86
C THR A 418 10.18 -0.51 0.63
N THR A 419 9.67 0.72 0.58
CA THR A 419 9.94 1.67 -0.51
C THR A 419 9.93 3.09 0.04
N HIS A 420 10.69 4.00 -0.57
CA HIS A 420 10.71 5.39 -0.12
C HIS A 420 9.34 6.06 -0.34
N ASN A 421 8.89 6.79 0.67
CA ASN A 421 7.62 7.50 0.60
C ASN A 421 7.75 8.78 -0.22
N PHE A 422 7.20 8.79 -1.43
CA PHE A 422 7.22 9.98 -2.28
C PHE A 422 6.38 11.15 -1.72
N LEU A 423 5.51 10.90 -0.73
CA LEU A 423 4.70 11.91 -0.03
C LEU A 423 5.38 12.50 1.21
N TYR A 424 6.60 12.08 1.53
CA TYR A 424 7.29 12.51 2.75
C TYR A 424 7.50 14.03 2.79
N LYS A 425 7.01 14.66 3.87
CA LYS A 425 7.04 16.12 4.07
C LYS A 425 6.35 16.93 2.97
N HIS A 426 5.50 16.31 2.13
CA HIS A 426 4.81 16.99 1.04
C HIS A 426 3.77 17.99 1.59
N GLY A 427 3.89 19.28 1.23
CA GLY A 427 3.07 20.36 1.79
C GLY A 427 1.57 20.22 1.51
N ASP A 428 1.22 19.69 0.33
CA ASP A 428 -0.17 19.49 -0.07
C ASP A 428 -0.83 18.20 0.48
N ILE A 429 -0.04 17.30 1.09
CA ILE A 429 -0.56 16.09 1.72
C ILE A 429 -0.95 16.40 3.17
N ARG A 430 -2.25 16.54 3.39
CA ARG A 430 -2.83 16.85 4.71
C ARG A 430 -2.85 15.65 5.65
N ASP A 431 -2.78 14.44 5.10
CA ASP A 431 -2.73 13.21 5.89
C ASP A 431 -1.39 13.12 6.63
N LYS A 432 -1.43 13.30 7.96
CA LYS A 432 -0.22 13.33 8.81
C LYS A 432 0.55 12.02 8.82
N VAL A 433 -0.13 10.88 8.63
CA VAL A 433 0.51 9.56 8.60
C VAL A 433 1.33 9.44 7.32
N MET A 434 0.69 9.73 6.18
CA MET A 434 1.33 9.72 4.86
C MET A 434 2.44 10.77 4.74
N ASN A 435 2.28 11.93 5.38
CA ASN A 435 3.27 13.00 5.31
C ASN A 435 4.47 12.76 6.25
N GLY A 436 4.26 12.08 7.38
CA GLY A 436 5.23 11.94 8.47
C GLY A 436 6.21 10.78 8.33
N ARG A 437 5.89 9.72 7.57
CA ARG A 437 6.75 8.54 7.42
C ARG A 437 7.72 8.66 6.24
N GLU A 438 8.93 8.15 6.40
CA GLU A 438 9.98 8.19 5.35
C GLU A 438 9.85 7.03 4.35
N VAL A 439 9.23 5.93 4.76
CA VAL A 439 9.07 4.71 3.96
C VAL A 439 7.62 4.25 3.97
N LEU A 440 7.26 3.45 2.98
CA LEU A 440 5.99 2.75 2.81
C LEU A 440 6.25 1.25 2.82
N HIS A 441 5.28 0.46 3.26
CA HIS A 441 5.31 -1.01 3.19
C HIS A 441 4.16 -1.49 2.30
N LEU A 442 4.46 -1.77 1.03
CA LEU A 442 3.45 -2.21 0.06
C LEU A 442 3.42 -3.74 -0.04
N ILE A 443 2.23 -4.33 -0.04
CA ILE A 443 2.04 -5.78 -0.11
C ILE A 443 0.88 -6.15 -1.05
N ASP A 444 0.70 -7.45 -1.26
CA ASP A 444 -0.33 -8.03 -2.11
C ASP A 444 -1.73 -7.54 -1.73
N ALA A 445 -2.44 -6.95 -2.70
CA ALA A 445 -3.80 -6.48 -2.53
C ALA A 445 -4.81 -7.59 -2.19
N GLY A 446 -4.46 -8.85 -2.48
CA GLY A 446 -5.22 -10.03 -2.10
C GLY A 446 -5.49 -10.17 -0.60
N LEU A 447 -4.67 -9.53 0.24
CA LEU A 447 -4.87 -9.45 1.69
C LEU A 447 -5.99 -8.49 2.11
N ALA A 448 -6.46 -7.62 1.20
CA ALA A 448 -7.58 -6.72 1.42
C ALA A 448 -8.87 -7.26 0.80
N ILE A 449 -8.99 -7.15 -0.53
CA ILE A 449 -10.05 -7.78 -1.32
C ILE A 449 -9.31 -8.50 -2.43
N ASN A 450 -9.60 -9.79 -2.64
CA ASN A 450 -8.88 -10.62 -3.62
C ASN A 450 -9.15 -10.27 -5.09
N THR A 451 -9.44 -9.01 -5.42
CA THR A 451 -9.69 -8.49 -6.76
C THR A 451 -9.61 -6.96 -6.74
N SER A 452 -9.37 -6.34 -7.89
CA SER A 452 -9.04 -4.91 -8.05
C SER A 452 -10.26 -3.99 -8.15
N TYR A 453 -11.44 -4.40 -7.68
CA TYR A 453 -12.65 -3.56 -7.69
C TYR A 453 -12.42 -2.15 -7.15
N PRO A 454 -11.72 -1.94 -6.01
CA PRO A 454 -11.53 -0.59 -5.47
C PRO A 454 -10.72 0.35 -6.36
N LEU A 455 -9.96 -0.18 -7.32
CA LEU A 455 -9.27 0.61 -8.33
C LEU A 455 -10.14 0.85 -9.57
N VAL A 456 -11.06 -0.04 -9.93
CA VAL A 456 -11.89 0.12 -11.14
C VAL A 456 -13.20 0.87 -10.89
N LEU A 457 -13.80 0.69 -9.72
CA LEU A 457 -15.08 1.27 -9.32
C LEU A 457 -15.11 2.78 -9.01
N PRO A 458 -13.99 3.50 -8.76
CA PRO A 458 -14.05 4.94 -8.60
C PRO A 458 -14.86 5.58 -9.74
N PRO A 459 -15.89 6.42 -9.43
CA PRO A 459 -16.84 6.91 -10.44
C PRO A 459 -16.21 7.60 -11.64
N ILE A 460 -14.98 8.12 -11.48
CA ILE A 460 -14.24 8.77 -12.56
C ILE A 460 -13.87 7.86 -13.74
N ARG A 461 -13.81 6.53 -13.53
CA ARG A 461 -13.58 5.57 -14.62
C ARG A 461 -14.86 5.13 -15.32
N GLU A 462 -16.04 5.49 -14.78
CA GLU A 462 -17.36 5.25 -15.38
C GLU A 462 -17.56 3.82 -15.92
N ALA A 463 -17.04 2.80 -15.22
CA ALA A 463 -17.12 1.40 -15.67
C ALA A 463 -18.58 0.94 -15.81
N ASP A 464 -19.03 0.66 -17.04
CA ASP A 464 -20.40 0.20 -17.35
C ASP A 464 -20.57 -1.31 -17.10
N LEU A 465 -19.56 -2.09 -17.48
CA LEU A 465 -19.52 -3.55 -17.35
C LEU A 465 -18.24 -4.00 -16.69
N ILE A 466 -18.36 -4.85 -15.68
CA ILE A 466 -17.24 -5.53 -15.05
C ILE A 466 -17.35 -7.03 -15.32
N LEU A 467 -16.36 -7.58 -16.01
CA LEU A 467 -16.13 -9.02 -16.15
C LEU A 467 -15.17 -9.44 -15.05
N SER A 468 -15.68 -10.09 -14.00
CA SER A 468 -14.93 -10.47 -12.79
C SER A 468 -14.64 -11.96 -12.80
N PHE A 469 -13.44 -12.35 -13.19
CA PHE A 469 -12.99 -13.74 -13.11
C PHE A 469 -12.34 -14.01 -11.75
N ASP A 470 -12.95 -14.93 -11.01
CA ASP A 470 -12.56 -15.27 -9.64
C ASP A 470 -11.85 -16.62 -9.58
N PHE A 471 -10.58 -16.57 -9.23
CA PHE A 471 -9.66 -17.69 -9.06
C PHE A 471 -9.40 -18.03 -7.58
N SER A 472 -10.27 -17.61 -6.66
CA SER A 472 -10.16 -17.94 -5.24
C SER A 472 -10.32 -19.45 -5.02
N ALA A 473 -9.58 -20.01 -4.06
CA ALA A 473 -9.70 -21.42 -3.68
C ALA A 473 -10.77 -21.65 -2.59
N GLY A 474 -11.20 -20.58 -1.91
CA GLY A 474 -12.20 -20.62 -0.85
C GLY A 474 -13.60 -20.38 -1.39
N ASP A 475 -14.37 -19.57 -0.67
CA ASP A 475 -15.71 -19.16 -1.11
C ASP A 475 -15.63 -18.37 -2.43
N PRO A 476 -16.25 -18.84 -3.53
CA PRO A 476 -16.18 -18.18 -4.83
C PRO A 476 -16.80 -16.76 -4.82
N PHE A 477 -17.65 -16.44 -3.85
CA PHE A 477 -18.30 -15.13 -3.75
C PHE A 477 -17.69 -14.21 -2.69
N GLU A 478 -16.57 -14.59 -2.05
CA GLU A 478 -15.93 -13.77 -1.04
C GLU A 478 -15.56 -12.38 -1.57
N THR A 479 -15.06 -12.31 -2.81
CA THR A 479 -14.70 -11.04 -3.46
C THR A 479 -15.91 -10.15 -3.70
N ILE A 480 -17.03 -10.71 -4.15
CA ILE A 480 -18.29 -9.98 -4.34
C ILE A 480 -18.81 -9.45 -3.01
N ARG A 481 -18.82 -10.28 -1.96
CA ARG A 481 -19.25 -9.90 -0.62
C ARG A 481 -18.40 -8.78 -0.04
N ALA A 482 -17.06 -8.93 -0.09
CA ALA A 482 -16.13 -7.94 0.43
C ALA A 482 -16.21 -6.62 -0.34
N THR A 483 -16.41 -6.69 -1.67
CA THR A 483 -16.59 -5.49 -2.51
C THR A 483 -17.91 -4.79 -2.22
N ALA A 484 -19.00 -5.52 -2.04
CA ALA A 484 -20.29 -4.95 -1.68
C ALA A 484 -20.23 -4.23 -0.32
N ASP A 485 -19.57 -4.82 0.68
CA ASP A 485 -19.35 -4.16 1.98
C ASP A 485 -18.49 -2.90 1.83
N TYR A 486 -17.38 -2.97 1.07
CA TYR A 486 -16.52 -1.82 0.79
C TYR A 486 -17.31 -0.69 0.12
N CYS A 487 -18.04 -0.98 -0.95
CA CYS A 487 -18.80 0.02 -1.70
C CYS A 487 -19.89 0.66 -0.85
N ARG A 488 -20.60 -0.14 -0.04
CA ARG A 488 -21.62 0.35 0.91
C ARG A 488 -21.04 1.31 1.94
N ARG A 489 -19.83 1.07 2.46
CA ARG A 489 -19.19 1.93 3.46
C ARG A 489 -18.70 3.27 2.91
N HIS A 490 -18.55 3.36 1.58
CA HIS A 490 -17.95 4.50 0.89
C HIS A 490 -18.91 5.16 -0.11
N ASP A 491 -20.19 4.82 -0.05
CA ASP A 491 -21.23 5.32 -0.96
C ASP A 491 -20.87 5.17 -2.46
N ILE A 492 -20.13 4.11 -2.79
CA ILE A 492 -19.76 3.77 -4.17
C ILE A 492 -20.91 2.95 -4.78
N PRO A 493 -21.47 3.35 -5.94
CA PRO A 493 -22.52 2.58 -6.60
C PRO A 493 -22.04 1.17 -6.97
N PHE A 494 -22.72 0.16 -6.42
CA PHE A 494 -22.48 -1.26 -6.72
C PHE A 494 -23.82 -2.01 -6.78
N PRO A 495 -23.97 -3.05 -7.61
CA PRO A 495 -25.19 -3.85 -7.64
C PRO A 495 -25.61 -4.38 -6.27
N PRO A 496 -26.93 -4.51 -6.00
CA PRO A 496 -27.40 -5.11 -4.76
C PRO A 496 -26.95 -6.59 -4.69
N VAL A 497 -26.45 -6.98 -3.53
CA VAL A 497 -25.99 -8.34 -3.24
C VAL A 497 -26.78 -8.87 -2.04
N LYS A 498 -27.43 -10.01 -2.19
CA LYS A 498 -28.15 -10.70 -1.12
C LYS A 498 -27.30 -11.86 -0.60
N GLU A 499 -26.99 -11.84 0.69
CA GLU A 499 -26.15 -12.87 1.31
C GLU A 499 -26.78 -14.27 1.23
N ALA A 500 -28.11 -14.38 1.30
CA ALA A 500 -28.81 -15.66 1.17
C ALA A 500 -28.57 -16.31 -0.20
N ASP A 501 -28.64 -15.52 -1.28
CA ASP A 501 -28.41 -15.98 -2.65
C ASP A 501 -26.95 -16.47 -2.80
N LEU A 502 -25.97 -15.71 -2.26
CA LEU A 502 -24.56 -16.10 -2.31
C LEU A 502 -24.28 -17.42 -1.58
N GLN A 503 -24.88 -17.62 -0.40
CA GLN A 503 -24.73 -18.85 0.38
C GLN A 503 -25.37 -20.08 -0.27
N GLU A 504 -26.45 -19.86 -1.03
CA GLU A 504 -27.08 -20.91 -1.82
C GLU A 504 -26.17 -21.28 -3.01
N TRP A 505 -25.73 -20.28 -3.77
CA TRP A 505 -24.88 -20.47 -4.94
C TRP A 505 -23.51 -21.04 -4.61
N SER A 506 -22.92 -20.72 -3.45
CA SER A 506 -21.60 -21.22 -3.06
C SER A 506 -21.54 -22.75 -2.89
N ARG A 507 -22.69 -23.42 -2.70
CA ARG A 507 -22.75 -24.88 -2.56
C ARG A 507 -22.61 -25.62 -3.90
N SER A 508 -23.02 -24.97 -4.97
CA SER A 508 -23.01 -25.52 -6.33
C SER A 508 -22.87 -24.35 -7.31
N PRO A 509 -21.66 -23.76 -7.42
CA PRO A 509 -21.46 -22.56 -8.20
C PRO A 509 -21.57 -22.87 -9.69
N SER A 510 -22.40 -22.10 -10.38
CA SER A 510 -22.49 -22.04 -11.83
C SER A 510 -21.33 -21.22 -12.41
N ASP A 511 -21.13 -21.28 -13.72
CA ASP A 511 -20.01 -20.65 -14.40
C ASP A 511 -20.14 -19.11 -14.57
N CYS A 512 -21.34 -18.55 -14.37
CA CYS A 512 -21.58 -17.11 -14.50
C CYS A 512 -22.77 -16.60 -13.68
N TYR A 513 -22.56 -15.47 -13.00
CA TYR A 513 -23.57 -14.73 -12.24
C TYR A 513 -23.62 -13.27 -12.68
N ILE A 514 -24.80 -12.71 -12.84
CA ILE A 514 -24.97 -11.32 -13.28
C ILE A 514 -25.68 -10.49 -12.21
N PHE A 515 -24.98 -9.52 -11.66
CA PHE A 515 -25.51 -8.56 -10.69
C PHE A 515 -25.82 -7.24 -11.38
N LYS A 516 -27.05 -6.73 -11.21
CA LYS A 516 -27.52 -5.48 -11.79
C LYS A 516 -28.25 -4.65 -10.74
N GLY A 517 -27.85 -3.38 -10.61
CA GLY A 517 -28.57 -2.36 -9.83
C GLY A 517 -29.19 -1.28 -10.71
N GLU A 518 -29.83 -0.29 -10.11
CA GLU A 518 -30.35 0.89 -10.82
C GLU A 518 -29.22 1.84 -11.28
N THR A 519 -28.18 1.97 -10.46
CA THR A 519 -26.99 2.81 -10.71
C THR A 519 -25.70 2.01 -10.62
N GLY A 520 -24.61 2.50 -11.22
CA GLY A 520 -23.30 1.83 -11.20
C GLY A 520 -23.16 0.70 -12.24
N PRO A 521 -22.08 -0.09 -12.20
CA PRO A 521 -21.78 -1.11 -13.21
C PRO A 521 -22.78 -2.27 -13.21
N VAL A 522 -22.87 -2.97 -14.34
CA VAL A 522 -23.28 -4.38 -14.37
C VAL A 522 -22.05 -5.23 -14.03
N VAL A 523 -22.20 -6.19 -13.13
CA VAL A 523 -21.10 -7.10 -12.74
C VAL A 523 -21.45 -8.51 -13.22
N MET A 524 -20.63 -9.05 -14.12
CA MET A 524 -20.63 -10.48 -14.46
C MET A 524 -19.50 -11.15 -13.69
N HIS A 525 -19.83 -12.13 -12.87
CA HIS A 525 -18.89 -12.83 -12.00
C HIS A 525 -18.75 -14.29 -12.43
N PHE A 526 -17.51 -14.74 -12.61
CA PHE A 526 -17.16 -16.03 -13.16
C PHE A 526 -16.27 -16.81 -12.18
N PRO A 527 -16.85 -17.70 -11.36
CA PRO A 527 -16.07 -18.61 -10.53
C PRO A 527 -15.21 -19.55 -11.38
N LEU A 528 -13.93 -19.70 -11.04
CA LEU A 528 -13.02 -20.60 -11.74
C LEU A 528 -13.49 -22.04 -11.69
N PHE A 529 -13.77 -22.52 -10.47
CA PHE A 529 -14.28 -23.86 -10.25
C PHE A 529 -15.80 -23.78 -10.10
N ASN A 530 -16.48 -24.31 -11.12
CA ASN A 530 -17.93 -24.31 -11.26
C ASN A 530 -18.42 -25.65 -11.81
N THR A 531 -19.72 -25.89 -11.72
CA THR A 531 -20.36 -27.14 -12.11
C THR A 531 -20.22 -27.49 -13.60
N GLU A 532 -20.24 -26.49 -14.47
CA GLU A 532 -20.23 -26.65 -15.93
C GLU A 532 -18.84 -27.02 -16.45
N ALA A 533 -17.80 -26.54 -15.78
CA ALA A 533 -16.41 -26.81 -16.14
C ALA A 533 -15.85 -28.02 -15.41
N CYS A 534 -16.15 -28.18 -14.11
CA CYS A 534 -15.57 -29.22 -13.25
C CYS A 534 -16.42 -30.49 -13.15
N GLY A 535 -17.71 -30.44 -13.50
CA GLY A 535 -18.67 -31.48 -13.18
C GLY A 535 -19.03 -31.50 -11.69
N ASP A 536 -19.39 -32.68 -11.17
CA ASP A 536 -19.89 -32.83 -9.78
C ASP A 536 -18.79 -32.75 -8.71
N ASP A 537 -17.51 -32.92 -9.08
CA ASP A 537 -16.37 -33.00 -8.14
C ASP A 537 -15.51 -31.73 -8.13
N ILE A 538 -16.13 -30.60 -7.80
CA ILE A 538 -15.46 -29.28 -7.68
C ILE A 538 -14.34 -29.32 -6.62
N GLN A 539 -14.54 -30.07 -5.52
CA GLN A 539 -13.58 -30.10 -4.42
C GLN A 539 -12.24 -30.71 -4.83
N SER A 540 -12.25 -31.77 -5.64
CA SER A 540 -11.02 -32.37 -6.17
C SER A 540 -10.20 -31.39 -7.02
N TRP A 541 -10.85 -30.50 -7.77
CA TRP A 541 -10.18 -29.41 -8.48
C TRP A 541 -9.58 -28.39 -7.50
N ILE A 542 -10.35 -27.93 -6.51
CA ILE A 542 -9.85 -26.99 -5.49
C ILE A 542 -8.60 -27.54 -4.79
N ASP A 543 -8.65 -28.80 -4.37
CA ASP A 543 -7.54 -29.48 -3.70
C ASP A 543 -6.33 -29.66 -4.62
N SER A 544 -6.57 -29.99 -5.89
CA SER A 544 -5.54 -30.16 -6.91
C SER A 544 -4.80 -28.86 -7.25
N TYR A 545 -5.45 -27.71 -7.07
CA TYR A 545 -4.93 -26.40 -7.46
C TYR A 545 -4.86 -25.44 -6.28
N GLY A 546 -4.48 -25.90 -5.08
CA GLY A 546 -4.32 -25.06 -3.90
C GLY A 546 -3.38 -23.85 -4.10
N THR A 547 -3.60 -22.76 -3.36
CA THR A 547 -2.89 -21.47 -3.56
C THR A 547 -1.38 -21.56 -3.31
N ILE A 548 -0.93 -22.48 -2.45
CA ILE A 548 0.49 -22.67 -2.05
C ILE A 548 1.16 -23.81 -2.82
N LYS A 549 0.49 -24.36 -3.84
CA LYS A 549 1.03 -25.50 -4.56
C LYS A 549 2.30 -25.09 -5.31
N LEU A 550 3.45 -25.60 -4.85
CA LEU A 550 4.77 -25.26 -5.38
C LEU A 550 4.87 -25.66 -6.85
N ALA A 551 5.52 -24.85 -7.68
CA ALA A 551 5.70 -25.08 -9.12
C ALA A 551 6.35 -26.42 -9.48
N ASP A 552 7.08 -27.06 -8.57
CA ASP A 552 7.65 -28.39 -8.79
C ASP A 552 6.58 -29.51 -8.81
N SER A 553 5.39 -29.23 -8.28
CA SER A 553 4.23 -30.14 -8.31
C SER A 553 3.26 -29.86 -9.48
N TYR A 554 3.52 -28.82 -10.28
CA TYR A 554 2.82 -28.58 -11.53
C TYR A 554 3.62 -29.22 -12.67
N THR A 555 3.06 -30.26 -13.29
CA THR A 555 3.53 -30.76 -14.58
C THR A 555 2.93 -29.94 -15.71
N GLN A 556 3.50 -30.02 -16.91
CA GLN A 556 2.90 -29.42 -18.11
C GLN A 556 1.44 -29.85 -18.31
N GLU A 557 1.10 -31.10 -17.99
CA GLU A 557 -0.27 -31.61 -18.08
C GLU A 557 -1.21 -30.93 -17.08
N VAL A 558 -0.80 -30.79 -15.82
CA VAL A 558 -1.56 -30.06 -14.78
C VAL A 558 -1.75 -28.59 -15.18
N VAL A 559 -0.71 -27.95 -15.73
CA VAL A 559 -0.82 -26.57 -16.26
C VAL A 559 -1.84 -26.52 -17.40
N THR A 560 -1.77 -27.47 -18.33
CA THR A 560 -2.65 -27.52 -19.50
C THR A 560 -4.11 -27.76 -19.10
N GLN A 561 -4.38 -28.65 -18.15
CA GLN A 561 -5.74 -28.91 -17.65
C GLN A 561 -6.38 -27.65 -17.07
N LEU A 562 -5.68 -26.92 -16.19
CA LEU A 562 -6.21 -25.68 -15.62
C LEU A 562 -6.38 -24.58 -16.68
N LEU A 563 -5.44 -24.48 -17.61
CA LEU A 563 -5.52 -23.54 -18.73
C LEU A 563 -6.79 -23.79 -19.56
N GLU A 564 -7.02 -25.04 -20.00
CA GLU A 564 -8.19 -25.40 -20.80
C GLU A 564 -9.50 -25.26 -20.01
N LEU A 565 -9.51 -25.57 -18.72
CA LEU A 565 -10.66 -25.32 -17.85
C LEU A 565 -11.04 -23.84 -17.81
N SER A 566 -10.06 -22.95 -17.63
CA SER A 566 -10.30 -21.50 -17.61
C SER A 566 -10.75 -20.95 -18.97
N LYS A 567 -10.26 -21.50 -20.09
CA LYS A 567 -10.76 -21.19 -21.44
C LYS A 567 -12.22 -21.60 -21.59
N LYS A 568 -12.59 -22.79 -21.11
CA LYS A 568 -13.97 -23.30 -21.17
C LYS A 568 -14.96 -22.34 -20.49
N ASN A 569 -14.61 -21.79 -19.33
CA ASN A 569 -15.44 -20.80 -18.62
C ASN A 569 -15.77 -19.57 -19.47
N VAL A 570 -14.81 -19.08 -20.25
CA VAL A 570 -15.03 -17.97 -21.19
C VAL A 570 -15.87 -18.41 -22.38
N SER A 571 -15.52 -19.54 -23.00
CA SER A 571 -16.20 -20.08 -24.19
C SER A 571 -17.69 -20.29 -23.97
N HIS A 572 -18.05 -20.92 -22.85
CA HIS A 572 -19.44 -21.19 -22.47
C HIS A 572 -20.26 -19.90 -22.30
N ASN A 573 -19.63 -18.84 -21.81
CA ASN A 573 -20.29 -17.60 -21.46
C ASN A 573 -20.19 -16.49 -22.51
N LYS A 574 -19.57 -16.77 -23.66
CA LYS A 574 -19.36 -15.81 -24.75
C LYS A 574 -20.66 -15.09 -25.15
N ASP A 575 -21.74 -15.84 -25.38
CA ASP A 575 -23.00 -15.27 -25.86
C ASP A 575 -23.70 -14.43 -24.79
N ILE A 576 -23.53 -14.80 -23.52
CA ILE A 576 -24.03 -14.04 -22.37
C ILE A 576 -23.27 -12.71 -22.25
N ILE A 577 -21.93 -12.73 -22.39
CA ILE A 577 -21.09 -11.52 -22.40
C ILE A 577 -21.53 -10.58 -23.53
N LEU A 578 -21.69 -11.12 -24.75
CA LEU A 578 -22.14 -10.33 -25.91
C LEU A 578 -23.55 -9.76 -25.71
N ARG A 579 -24.47 -10.52 -25.10
CA ARG A 579 -25.80 -10.04 -24.77
C ARG A 579 -25.75 -8.84 -23.82
N GLU A 580 -24.90 -8.88 -22.80
CA GLU A 580 -24.78 -7.75 -21.86
C GLU A 580 -24.10 -6.53 -22.51
N MET A 581 -23.09 -6.74 -23.36
CA MET A 581 -22.52 -5.66 -24.17
C MET A 581 -23.58 -4.98 -25.05
N ARG A 582 -24.47 -5.76 -25.70
CA ARG A 582 -25.59 -5.23 -26.50
C ARG A 582 -26.62 -4.47 -25.67
N ASN A 583 -26.92 -4.94 -24.46
CA ASN A 583 -27.85 -4.25 -23.57
C ASN A 583 -27.30 -2.87 -23.18
N LEU A 584 -26.00 -2.80 -22.82
CA LEU A 584 -25.35 -1.56 -22.40
C LEU A 584 -25.14 -0.57 -23.56
N ALA A 585 -24.90 -1.09 -24.77
CA ALA A 585 -24.87 -0.30 -26.00
C ALA A 585 -26.21 0.44 -26.24
N ARG A 586 -27.34 -0.21 -25.94
CA ARG A 586 -28.69 0.38 -26.09
C ARG A 586 -29.04 1.32 -24.94
N GLU A 587 -28.72 0.91 -23.72
CA GLU A 587 -29.04 1.63 -22.49
C GLU A 587 -27.78 1.81 -21.63
N PRO A 588 -27.03 2.91 -21.85
CA PRO A 588 -25.84 3.23 -21.06
C PRO A 588 -26.17 3.38 -19.58
N ARG A 589 -25.23 3.05 -18.69
CA ARG A 589 -25.46 3.11 -17.25
C ARG A 589 -25.55 4.55 -16.75
N LYS A 590 -26.33 4.71 -15.68
CA LYS A 590 -26.44 5.96 -14.94
C LYS A 590 -25.45 5.92 -13.77
N PHE A 591 -24.54 6.88 -13.75
CA PHE A 591 -23.67 7.14 -12.61
C PHE A 591 -24.19 8.36 -11.85
N VAL A 592 -24.17 8.32 -10.53
CA VAL A 592 -24.48 9.50 -9.71
C VAL A 592 -23.39 10.52 -9.99
N VAL A 593 -23.77 11.69 -10.50
CA VAL A 593 -22.83 12.80 -10.73
C VAL A 593 -22.35 13.30 -9.37
N VAL A 594 -21.24 12.75 -8.88
CA VAL A 594 -20.50 13.34 -7.77
C VAL A 594 -19.84 14.58 -8.35
N SER A 595 -20.37 15.77 -8.05
CA SER A 595 -19.73 17.01 -8.49
C SER A 595 -18.26 16.98 -8.02
N LYS A 596 -17.31 17.37 -8.89
CA LYS A 596 -15.87 17.46 -8.54
C LYS A 596 -15.65 18.22 -7.22
N LYS A 597 -16.57 19.11 -6.86
CA LYS A 597 -16.58 19.88 -5.61
C LYS A 597 -16.89 19.05 -4.36
N LYS A 598 -17.76 18.04 -4.46
CA LYS A 598 -18.17 17.17 -3.34
C LYS A 598 -17.07 16.18 -2.95
N LEU A 599 -16.36 15.60 -3.93
CA LEU A 599 -15.14 14.81 -3.69
C LEU A 599 -14.05 15.61 -2.94
N LEU A 600 -13.93 16.90 -3.25
CA LEU A 600 -13.03 17.84 -2.57
C LEU A 600 -13.50 18.21 -1.15
N GLU A 601 -14.81 18.27 -0.90
CA GLU A 601 -15.40 18.58 0.40
C GLU A 601 -15.39 17.35 1.34
N ASP A 602 -15.66 16.15 0.82
CA ASP A 602 -15.61 14.89 1.58
C ASP A 602 -14.18 14.51 2.01
N MET A 603 -13.17 14.82 1.17
CA MET A 603 -11.75 14.72 1.56
C MET A 603 -11.36 15.72 2.66
N VAL A 604 -12.06 16.85 2.80
CA VAL A 604 -11.77 17.86 3.83
C VAL A 604 -12.43 17.50 5.16
N GLU A 605 -13.59 16.86 5.16
CA GLU A 605 -14.30 16.47 6.39
C GLU A 605 -13.71 15.22 7.09
N GLU A 606 -13.02 14.33 6.37
CA GLU A 606 -12.32 13.17 6.97
C GLU A 606 -10.96 13.51 7.62
N HIS A 607 -10.55 14.79 7.65
CA HIS A 607 -9.17 15.19 7.95
C HIS A 607 -9.00 15.94 9.26
N MET A 608 -9.33 15.27 10.37
CA MET A 608 -9.10 15.89 11.66
C MET A 608 -8.77 14.86 12.75
N GLU A 609 -7.67 14.12 12.55
CA GLU A 609 -7.05 13.32 13.61
C GLU A 609 -5.57 13.71 13.82
N VAL A 610 -5.23 13.79 15.11
CA VAL A 610 -3.91 13.88 15.76
C VAL A 610 -3.23 15.25 15.95
N SER A 611 -3.73 16.05 16.89
CA SER A 611 -3.00 16.51 18.10
C SER A 611 -3.91 17.42 18.93
N ARG A 612 -4.52 16.87 20.00
CA ARG A 612 -5.37 17.55 21.02
C ARG A 612 -5.99 18.89 20.55
N ALA A 613 -6.94 18.76 19.63
CA ALA A 613 -7.68 19.87 19.05
C ALA A 613 -9.06 19.99 19.70
N VAL A 614 -9.52 21.23 19.90
CA VAL A 614 -10.91 21.52 20.26
C VAL A 614 -11.60 22.17 19.07
N GLY A 615 -12.63 21.52 18.52
CA GLY A 615 -13.49 22.06 17.48
C GLY A 615 -14.72 22.71 18.10
N ILE A 616 -14.97 23.99 17.79
CA ILE A 616 -16.15 24.72 18.26
C ILE A 616 -16.98 25.11 17.05
N LYS A 617 -18.25 24.70 17.04
CA LYS A 617 -19.26 25.10 16.05
C LYS A 617 -20.33 25.90 16.77
N ILE A 618 -20.62 27.10 16.29
CA ILE A 618 -21.61 28.01 16.91
C ILE A 618 -22.66 28.34 15.87
N THR A 619 -23.91 27.99 16.17
CA THR A 619 -25.10 28.36 15.41
C THR A 619 -25.83 29.48 16.16
N ASN A 620 -25.88 30.67 15.55
CA ASN A 620 -26.60 31.82 16.08
C ASN A 620 -27.98 31.92 15.42
N ASN A 621 -29.02 31.51 16.14
CA ASN A 621 -30.41 31.62 15.71
C ASN A 621 -31.08 32.92 16.19
N THR A 622 -30.35 33.82 16.85
CA THR A 622 -30.86 35.13 17.26
C THR A 622 -30.87 36.12 16.09
N ASP A 623 -31.46 37.29 16.31
CA ASP A 623 -31.39 38.43 15.38
C ASP A 623 -30.23 39.39 15.72
N VAL A 624 -29.38 39.01 16.67
CA VAL A 624 -28.25 39.80 17.17
C VAL A 624 -26.96 39.35 16.49
N THR A 625 -26.13 40.31 16.09
CA THR A 625 -24.76 40.02 15.65
C THR A 625 -23.82 40.05 16.85
N PHE A 626 -23.07 38.97 17.08
CA PHE A 626 -21.94 39.02 18.00
C PHE A 626 -20.64 39.29 17.22
N LYS A 627 -19.77 40.13 17.74
CA LYS A 627 -18.58 40.64 17.05
C LYS A 627 -17.34 40.56 17.93
N ASP A 628 -16.21 40.92 17.34
CA ASP A 628 -14.95 41.18 18.04
C ASP A 628 -14.56 40.04 19.00
N PRO A 629 -14.33 38.82 18.48
CA PRO A 629 -14.01 37.66 19.30
C PRO A 629 -12.71 37.89 20.07
N LEU A 630 -12.83 37.89 21.39
CA LEU A 630 -11.71 37.89 22.31
C LEU A 630 -11.38 36.45 22.69
N PHE A 631 -10.10 36.10 22.74
CA PHE A 631 -9.70 34.75 23.14
C PHE A 631 -8.50 34.77 24.08
N TYR A 632 -8.56 33.95 25.12
CA TYR A 632 -7.47 33.64 26.04
C TYR A 632 -7.17 32.16 25.92
N CYS A 633 -5.95 31.80 25.53
CA CYS A 633 -5.62 30.40 25.26
C CYS A 633 -4.14 30.11 25.56
N HIS A 634 -3.89 28.96 26.18
CA HIS A 634 -2.55 28.38 26.33
C HIS A 634 -2.26 27.37 25.20
N SER A 635 -2.45 27.78 23.94
CA SER A 635 -2.21 26.95 22.74
C SER A 635 -1.14 27.53 21.83
N ASP A 636 -0.37 26.64 21.19
CA ASP A 636 0.70 27.01 20.25
C ASP A 636 0.17 27.56 18.90
N HIS A 637 -1.08 27.26 18.54
CA HIS A 637 -1.70 27.74 17.30
C HIS A 637 -3.23 27.80 17.39
N THR A 638 -3.82 28.88 16.89
CA THR A 638 -5.28 29.07 16.79
C THR A 638 -5.66 29.34 15.34
N GLN A 639 -6.69 28.64 14.85
CA GLN A 639 -7.41 29.11 13.67
C GLN A 639 -8.26 30.29 14.13
N ALA A 640 -7.96 31.50 13.64
CA ALA A 640 -8.64 32.71 14.10
C ALA A 640 -10.16 32.54 13.97
N PRO A 641 -10.94 32.69 15.07
CA PRO A 641 -12.38 32.61 15.01
C PRO A 641 -12.91 33.72 14.08
N PRO A 642 -13.97 33.48 13.29
CA PRO A 642 -14.53 34.51 12.41
C PRO A 642 -14.82 35.81 13.15
N ALA A 643 -14.45 36.94 12.57
CA ALA A 643 -14.56 38.27 13.21
C ALA A 643 -16.00 38.66 13.60
N MET A 644 -17.00 38.01 13.00
CA MET A 644 -18.41 38.19 13.32
C MET A 644 -19.13 36.85 13.35
N LEU A 645 -20.15 36.78 14.19
CA LEU A 645 -21.17 35.74 14.26
C LEU A 645 -22.52 36.38 13.87
N PRO A 646 -22.87 36.41 12.56
CA PRO A 646 -24.10 37.02 12.07
C PRO A 646 -25.38 36.33 12.58
N PRO A 647 -26.53 37.01 12.54
CA PRO A 647 -27.84 36.40 12.71
C PRO A 647 -28.06 35.23 11.75
N LYS A 648 -28.79 34.21 12.19
CA LYS A 648 -29.17 33.02 11.41
C LYS A 648 -28.00 32.35 10.69
N SER A 649 -26.83 32.33 11.32
CA SER A 649 -25.61 31.80 10.71
C SER A 649 -24.96 30.72 11.57
N THR A 650 -24.09 29.93 10.96
CA THR A 650 -23.29 28.94 11.66
C THR A 650 -21.82 29.13 11.29
N ILE A 651 -20.97 29.19 12.30
CA ILE A 651 -19.52 29.30 12.15
C ILE A 651 -18.81 28.13 12.83
N SER A 652 -17.59 27.85 12.38
CA SER A 652 -16.72 26.84 12.96
C SER A 652 -15.33 27.42 13.18
N CYS A 653 -14.70 27.08 14.30
CA CYS A 653 -13.30 27.39 14.59
C CYS A 653 -12.64 26.24 15.34
N SER A 654 -11.30 26.22 15.36
CA SER A 654 -10.53 25.17 16.00
C SER A 654 -9.28 25.68 16.71
N PHE A 655 -8.95 25.03 17.83
CA PHE A 655 -7.81 25.35 18.68
C PHE A 655 -6.89 24.12 18.72
N VAL A 656 -5.61 24.25 18.33
CA VAL A 656 -4.71 23.11 18.11
C VAL A 656 -3.34 23.34 18.77
N LYS A 657 -2.84 22.33 19.49
CA LYS A 657 -1.46 22.34 20.03
C LYS A 657 -0.48 21.72 19.01
N LYS A 658 0.64 22.41 18.73
CA LYS A 658 1.64 22.05 17.70
C LYS A 658 2.87 21.32 18.26
N THR A 659 3.31 21.59 19.49
CA THR A 659 4.56 21.03 20.04
C THR A 659 4.33 19.87 21.03
N SER A 660 5.06 18.76 20.82
CA SER A 660 5.06 17.56 21.68
C SER A 660 6.02 17.63 22.87
N SER A 661 6.76 18.73 23.03
CA SER A 661 7.83 18.87 24.03
C SER A 661 7.38 19.38 25.41
N ALA A 662 6.13 19.83 25.56
CA ALA A 662 5.59 20.31 26.84
C ALA A 662 4.37 19.50 27.31
N PHE A 663 4.46 18.91 28.51
CA PHE A 663 3.43 18.11 29.21
C PHE A 663 2.19 18.93 29.66
N GLN A 664 1.69 19.84 28.82
CA GLN A 664 0.55 20.73 29.10
C GLN A 664 -0.64 20.44 28.17
N GLY A 665 -1.87 20.58 28.68
CA GLY A 665 -3.11 20.37 27.91
C GLY A 665 -3.45 21.52 26.95
N ASN A 666 -4.64 21.51 26.36
CA ASN A 666 -5.19 22.61 25.56
C ASN A 666 -6.39 23.23 26.32
N VAL A 667 -6.22 24.47 26.77
CA VAL A 667 -7.16 25.21 27.62
C VAL A 667 -7.38 26.59 27.02
N GLY A 668 -8.63 27.01 26.91
CA GLY A 668 -8.95 28.32 26.39
C GLY A 668 -10.37 28.81 26.68
N LEU A 669 -10.54 30.11 26.50
CA LEU A 669 -11.79 30.87 26.59
C LEU A 669 -11.96 31.69 25.31
N LEU A 670 -13.12 31.56 24.68
CA LEU A 670 -13.56 32.35 23.54
C LEU A 670 -14.76 33.21 23.95
N VAL A 671 -14.68 34.52 23.75
CA VAL A 671 -15.74 35.48 24.10
C VAL A 671 -16.15 36.28 22.87
N TYR A 672 -17.42 36.19 22.49
CA TYR A 672 -18.04 36.97 21.43
C TYR A 672 -18.85 38.12 22.03
N GLN A 673 -18.62 39.34 21.57
CA GLN A 673 -19.25 40.54 22.13
C GLN A 673 -20.59 40.82 21.44
N GLY A 674 -21.70 40.67 22.16
CA GLY A 674 -23.02 41.16 21.74
C GLY A 674 -23.34 42.57 22.28
N PRO A 675 -24.47 43.17 21.86
CA PRO A 675 -24.86 44.54 22.20
C PRO A 675 -25.15 44.76 23.70
N GLU A 676 -25.79 43.79 24.34
CA GLU A 676 -26.18 43.86 25.76
C GLU A 676 -25.50 42.77 26.61
N VAL A 677 -25.21 41.62 25.98
CA VAL A 677 -24.62 40.45 26.61
C VAL A 677 -23.53 39.85 25.74
N HIS A 678 -22.54 39.22 26.35
CA HIS A 678 -21.43 38.58 25.66
C HIS A 678 -21.47 37.06 25.86
N LEU A 679 -21.16 36.31 24.79
CA LEU A 679 -21.18 34.84 24.76
C LEU A 679 -19.77 34.31 25.05
N ALA A 680 -19.61 33.58 26.14
CA ALA A 680 -18.33 33.00 26.54
C ALA A 680 -18.37 31.46 26.49
N LEU A 681 -17.38 30.86 25.82
CA LEU A 681 -17.20 29.43 25.63
C LEU A 681 -15.84 29.01 26.18
N LEU A 682 -15.83 28.13 27.17
CA LEU A 682 -14.62 27.62 27.79
C LEU A 682 -14.43 26.14 27.46
N PHE A 683 -13.19 25.76 27.19
CA PHE A 683 -12.76 24.38 27.04
C PHE A 683 -11.44 24.14 27.79
N SER A 684 -11.34 22.97 28.43
CA SER A 684 -10.14 22.50 29.11
C SER A 684 -9.93 21.02 28.80
N THR A 685 -8.88 20.72 28.04
CA THR A 685 -8.51 19.37 27.64
C THR A 685 -7.10 19.06 28.18
N PRO A 686 -6.97 18.51 29.41
CA PRO A 686 -5.69 18.38 30.09
C PRO A 686 -4.75 17.38 29.42
N PHE A 687 -3.44 17.47 29.70
CA PHE A 687 -2.45 16.53 29.16
C PHE A 687 -2.66 15.10 29.72
N ASN A 688 -2.85 14.97 31.03
CA ASN A 688 -3.01 13.70 31.70
C ASN A 688 -4.46 13.52 32.18
N TYR A 689 -5.21 12.65 31.50
CA TYR A 689 -6.60 12.33 31.84
C TYR A 689 -6.74 11.47 33.11
N ALA A 690 -5.64 10.89 33.62
CA ALA A 690 -5.65 10.18 34.90
C ALA A 690 -5.61 11.13 36.11
N LEU A 691 -5.15 12.38 35.92
CA LEU A 691 -5.02 13.39 36.99
C LEU A 691 -6.05 14.52 36.88
N HIS A 692 -6.56 14.80 35.68
CA HIS A 692 -7.48 15.92 35.42
C HIS A 692 -8.59 15.51 34.44
N THR A 693 -9.80 16.04 34.65
CA THR A 693 -10.96 15.80 33.79
C THR A 693 -11.05 16.81 32.66
N ILE A 694 -11.64 16.42 31.53
CA ILE A 694 -12.00 17.36 30.45
C ILE A 694 -13.18 18.19 30.92
N GLU A 695 -13.09 19.51 30.77
CA GLU A 695 -14.14 20.43 31.19
C GLU A 695 -14.56 21.35 30.04
N PHE A 696 -15.86 21.63 29.98
CA PHE A 696 -16.44 22.64 29.11
C PHE A 696 -17.36 23.53 29.93
N ALA A 697 -17.44 24.81 29.56
CA ALA A 697 -18.39 25.74 30.16
C ALA A 697 -19.00 26.68 29.13
N LEU A 698 -20.25 27.05 29.39
CA LEU A 698 -20.96 28.14 28.75
C LEU A 698 -21.13 29.25 29.77
N ALA A 699 -20.91 30.50 29.38
CA ALA A 699 -21.24 31.65 30.19
C ALA A 699 -21.85 32.79 29.36
N VAL A 700 -22.73 33.55 30.01
CA VAL A 700 -23.24 34.84 29.52
C VAL A 700 -22.72 35.91 30.46
N LEU A 701 -22.09 36.93 29.88
CA LEU A 701 -21.44 38.03 30.61
C LEU A 701 -22.10 39.35 30.27
N THR A 702 -22.14 40.28 31.23
CA THR A 702 -22.65 41.65 31.03
C THR A 702 -21.56 42.68 31.36
N GLY A 703 -21.61 43.84 30.69
CA GLY A 703 -20.63 44.92 30.88
C GLY A 703 -19.40 44.78 29.99
N PRO A 704 -18.57 45.83 29.87
CA PRO A 704 -17.46 45.86 28.91
C PRO A 704 -16.40 44.84 29.25
N ILE A 705 -15.99 44.03 28.27
CA ILE A 705 -14.89 43.07 28.40
C ILE A 705 -13.73 43.50 27.51
N THR A 706 -12.56 43.68 28.12
CA THR A 706 -11.31 43.98 27.41
C THR A 706 -10.33 42.81 27.49
N SER A 707 -9.37 42.75 26.57
CA SER A 707 -8.42 41.63 26.48
C SER A 707 -7.61 41.39 27.75
N ASP A 708 -7.30 42.44 28.51
CA ASP A 708 -6.59 42.39 29.80
C ASP A 708 -7.42 41.77 30.94
N GLN A 709 -8.74 41.65 30.77
CA GLN A 709 -9.65 41.07 31.75
C GLN A 709 -9.91 39.57 31.51
N LEU A 710 -9.52 39.01 30.36
CA LEU A 710 -9.88 37.64 29.96
C LEU A 710 -9.35 36.56 30.91
N GLU A 711 -8.15 36.75 31.48
CA GLU A 711 -7.60 35.79 32.46
C GLU A 711 -8.43 35.78 33.76
N ARG A 712 -8.91 36.95 34.20
CA ARG A 712 -9.80 37.05 35.36
C ARG A 712 -11.16 36.41 35.06
N VAL A 713 -11.71 36.63 33.86
CA VAL A 713 -12.96 36.00 33.41
C VAL A 713 -12.81 34.48 33.34
N PHE A 714 -11.72 33.97 32.76
CA PHE A 714 -11.40 32.54 32.71
C PHE A 714 -11.40 31.92 34.11
N ASN A 715 -10.69 32.54 35.06
CA ASN A 715 -10.62 32.05 36.44
C ASN A 715 -11.98 32.08 37.15
N ASN A 716 -12.81 33.10 36.89
CA ASN A 716 -14.16 33.17 37.46
C ASN A 716 -15.08 32.07 36.92
N ILE A 717 -15.01 31.75 35.62
CA ILE A 717 -15.78 30.67 34.99
C ILE A 717 -15.35 29.30 35.54
N ILE A 718 -14.04 29.05 35.65
CA ILE A 718 -13.52 27.79 36.21
C ILE A 718 -13.97 27.59 37.66
N GLN A 719 -14.01 28.66 38.46
CA GLN A 719 -14.42 28.63 39.87
C GLN A 719 -15.95 28.67 40.09
N GLU A 720 -16.76 28.74 39.01
CA GLU A 720 -18.24 28.87 39.08
C GLU A 720 -18.71 29.99 40.02
N LYS A 721 -18.00 31.13 40.02
CA LYS A 721 -18.37 32.29 40.84
C LYS A 721 -19.55 33.01 40.23
N GLU A 722 -20.77 32.60 40.56
CA GLU A 722 -21.96 33.35 40.16
C GLU A 722 -21.88 34.79 40.68
N SER A 723 -22.18 35.72 39.79
CA SER A 723 -22.26 37.14 40.11
C SER A 723 -23.38 37.76 39.27
N PRO A 724 -23.91 38.94 39.65
CA PRO A 724 -24.91 39.64 38.83
C PRO A 724 -24.47 39.87 37.38
N GLU A 725 -23.15 39.86 37.14
CA GLU A 725 -22.55 40.15 35.84
C GLU A 725 -22.16 38.89 35.03
N MET A 726 -22.35 37.69 35.59
CA MET A 726 -21.98 36.42 34.93
C MET A 726 -22.91 35.28 35.35
N LYS A 727 -23.55 34.66 34.35
CA LYS A 727 -24.23 33.37 34.49
C LYS A 727 -23.42 32.28 33.80
N VAL A 728 -23.19 31.14 34.45
CA VAL A 728 -22.31 30.07 33.95
C VAL A 728 -22.91 28.68 34.18
N VAL A 729 -22.68 27.77 33.25
CA VAL A 729 -22.89 26.32 33.43
C VAL A 729 -21.64 25.59 32.97
N LYS A 730 -21.16 24.64 33.77
CA LYS A 730 -19.95 23.85 33.52
C LYS A 730 -20.27 22.37 33.57
N CYS A 731 -19.55 21.57 32.78
CA CYS A 731 -19.53 20.12 32.95
C CYS A 731 -18.11 19.58 32.89
N ALA A 732 -17.80 18.64 33.77
CA ALA A 732 -16.70 17.70 33.61
C ALA A 732 -17.20 16.51 32.79
N LEU A 733 -16.66 16.31 31.59
CA LEU A 733 -17.13 15.30 30.65
C LEU A 733 -16.72 13.90 31.13
N ARG A 734 -17.64 13.19 31.79
CA ARG A 734 -17.44 11.82 32.32
C ARG A 734 -18.00 10.72 31.42
N VAL A 735 -18.78 11.08 30.41
CA VAL A 735 -19.39 10.19 29.41
C VAL A 735 -19.02 10.70 28.00
N PRO A 736 -19.10 9.88 26.94
CA PRO A 736 -18.57 10.24 25.61
C PRO A 736 -19.11 11.55 25.01
N GLN A 737 -20.33 11.93 25.41
CA GLN A 737 -21.02 13.16 25.03
C GLN A 737 -21.96 13.61 26.14
N GLN A 738 -22.10 14.92 26.34
CA GLN A 738 -23.03 15.52 27.30
C GLN A 738 -23.64 16.82 26.73
N THR A 739 -24.81 17.20 27.24
CA THR A 739 -25.47 18.47 26.91
C THR A 739 -25.32 19.46 28.06
N LEU A 740 -24.99 20.71 27.73
CA LEU A 740 -25.00 21.88 28.60
C LEU A 740 -26.15 22.79 28.16
N ASP A 741 -27.03 23.15 29.08
CA ASP A 741 -28.10 24.11 28.85
C ASP A 741 -27.92 25.31 29.79
N LEU A 742 -27.86 26.51 29.23
CA LEU A 742 -27.79 27.77 29.96
C LEU A 742 -28.95 28.66 29.55
N GLU A 743 -29.79 29.02 30.52
CA GLU A 743 -30.86 30.00 30.32
C GLU A 743 -30.47 31.33 30.94
N HIS A 744 -30.39 32.38 30.16
CA HIS A 744 -30.26 33.78 30.60
C HIS A 744 -31.61 34.50 30.39
N ASP A 745 -31.75 35.74 30.85
CA ASP A 745 -32.99 36.51 30.70
C ASP A 745 -33.29 36.85 29.24
N SER A 746 -32.25 36.98 28.40
CA SER A 746 -32.35 37.32 26.98
C SER A 746 -32.00 36.17 26.01
N LEU A 747 -31.30 35.13 26.47
CA LEU A 747 -30.77 34.07 25.62
C LEU A 747 -30.98 32.69 26.22
N THR A 748 -31.21 31.70 25.35
CA THR A 748 -31.09 30.28 25.68
C THR A 748 -29.93 29.70 24.88
N ILE A 749 -28.99 29.06 25.56
CA ILE A 749 -27.80 28.47 24.94
C ILE A 749 -27.74 26.99 25.26
N ARG A 750 -27.72 26.17 24.21
CA ARG A 750 -27.53 24.72 24.32
C ARG A 750 -26.21 24.34 23.67
N ALA A 751 -25.36 23.60 24.37
CA ALA A 751 -24.16 23.03 23.80
C ALA A 751 -24.13 21.51 23.93
N ILE A 752 -23.83 20.81 22.83
CA ILE A 752 -23.49 19.40 22.84
C ILE A 752 -21.97 19.29 22.82
N VAL A 753 -21.40 18.74 23.89
CA VAL A 753 -19.95 18.57 24.06
C VAL A 753 -19.58 17.09 24.01
N SER A 754 -18.48 16.74 23.34
CA SER A 754 -18.04 15.34 23.20
C SER A 754 -16.53 15.20 23.10
N ASN A 755 -16.02 13.98 23.36
CA ASN A 755 -14.59 13.65 23.26
C ASN A 755 -14.35 12.25 22.66
N VAL A 756 -15.11 11.87 21.64
CA VAL A 756 -15.05 10.52 21.03
C VAL A 756 -13.88 10.35 20.06
N GLN A 757 -13.52 11.41 19.33
CA GLN A 757 -12.42 11.44 18.34
C GLN A 757 -11.53 12.68 18.53
N MET A 758 -12.16 13.82 18.82
CA MET A 758 -11.57 15.06 19.31
C MET A 758 -12.56 15.71 20.29
N ALA A 759 -12.08 16.65 21.09
CA ALA A 759 -12.95 17.50 21.89
C ALA A 759 -13.78 18.40 20.95
N LYS A 760 -15.10 18.32 21.03
CA LYS A 760 -16.03 19.13 20.23
C LYS A 760 -17.02 19.85 21.13
N MET A 761 -17.40 21.06 20.73
CA MET A 761 -18.46 21.85 21.36
C MET A 761 -19.36 22.44 20.27
N ASN A 762 -20.57 21.90 20.13
CA ASN A 762 -21.58 22.37 19.18
C ASN A 762 -22.60 23.20 19.95
N VAL A 763 -22.55 24.52 19.77
CA VAL A 763 -23.35 25.51 20.50
C VAL A 763 -24.48 26.03 19.61
N VAL A 764 -25.69 26.08 20.14
CA VAL A 764 -26.86 26.72 19.54
C VAL A 764 -27.30 27.84 20.48
N VAL A 765 -27.37 29.06 19.95
CA VAL A 765 -27.80 30.27 20.68
C VAL A 765 -29.15 30.71 20.13
N GLU A 766 -30.13 30.83 21.02
CA GLU A 766 -31.50 31.22 20.69
C GLU A 766 -31.92 32.43 21.53
N ALA A 767 -32.80 33.27 20.97
CA ALA A 767 -33.40 34.35 21.72
C ALA A 767 -34.46 33.75 22.65
N LYS A 768 -34.46 34.15 23.92
CA LYS A 768 -35.51 33.71 24.83
C LYS A 768 -36.81 34.43 24.46
N ALA A 769 -37.86 33.67 24.15
CA ALA A 769 -39.18 34.26 23.92
C ALA A 769 -39.65 34.92 25.22
N THR A 770 -39.89 36.23 25.16
CA THR A 770 -40.46 37.02 26.26
C THR A 770 -41.86 36.58 26.61
#